data_AF-A0AAD6PG57-F1
#
_entry.id   AF-A0AAD6PG57-F1
#
_cell.length_a   1.000
_cell.length_b   1.000
_cell.length_c   1.000
_cell.angle_alpha   90.00
_cell.angle_beta   90.00
_cell.angle_gamma   90.00
#
_symmetry.space_group_name_H-M   'P 1'
#
loop_
_entity.id
_entity.type
_entity.pdbx_description
1 polymer ?
#
loop_
_entity_poly.entity_id
_entity_poly.type
_entity_poly.pdbx_seq_one_letter_code
_entity_poly.pdbx_strand_id
1 'polypeptide(L)'
;MSPSFPFFLRFSQISQSKRERILLSWSTSFFYLLRMLFKSIKLFIPLVFFSQVDEKNENLTWKAIGYPGPDPAALKRQTQTCRLPNTVYTSLKNDDDDDEHGCKEEHLFGPLYRGLINLNLPRSRVADSLRQIGFPVSIRRGNNINSSRDFSSSNPSLVIKCDAVVVGSGSGGGVVAGVLAKAGYKVVVLEKGNYFARNNLSLLEGPSMDQMYLGGGMLATDDMGVIVLAGSTVGGGSTINWSASFKTPQHVIKEWSESYDLELFDSKLYKEALDAVCEKMGVQSDFDEEGFNNAVLRRGCEELGYPVNTIPRNSAPDHYCGWCCFGCKDGTKKGTCETWLKDLVDSGNGAILPGCEAIKVLHERKKGKDRRTASGVAFGFEYNGVKELCVVESKVTVVACGALSTPAFLKASGLKNANIGKHLHLHPVTMAWGYFPEAPHSATAWPEGQKKSYEGGIMTAMSTVVSNANKSGYGAVIQTPALHPGMFSGLIPWVSGADMKRRMCRFSRTAHVFALARDRGSGTVSSPSSINYRMDAEDEKNLQKGLEKTLRILAAAGAEEIGTHHSTGKSLNVKAVSYREFERFVKEESARPLRDLTGQICSAHQMGSCRMGVNPKESVVNQTGETWEVEGLFVADTSVFPTALGVNPMVTVQAIAYCTAQSVLQLLSRKRTTHH
;
A
#
# COMPACT_ATOMS: atom_id res chain seq x y z
N MET A 1 7.07 -47.09 -4.65
CA MET A 1 6.30 -47.29 -3.41
C MET A 1 7.25 -47.85 -2.37
N SER A 2 6.94 -47.70 -1.08
CA SER A 2 7.72 -48.34 -0.01
C SER A 2 7.49 -49.86 -0.08
N PRO A 3 8.51 -50.70 0.14
CA PRO A 3 8.33 -52.15 0.23
C PRO A 3 7.62 -52.59 1.53
N SER A 4 7.40 -51.68 2.49
CA SER A 4 6.74 -51.95 3.76
C SER A 4 5.69 -50.88 4.11
N PHE A 5 4.67 -51.26 4.88
CA PHE A 5 3.55 -50.40 5.25
C PHE A 5 3.99 -49.20 6.13
N PRO A 6 3.45 -47.97 5.91
CA PRO A 6 2.56 -47.61 4.80
C PRO A 6 3.33 -47.60 3.48
N PHE A 7 2.76 -48.21 2.43
CA PHE A 7 3.37 -48.36 1.09
C PHE A 7 3.67 -47.02 0.38
N PHE A 8 3.42 -45.90 1.04
CA PHE A 8 3.72 -44.55 0.62
C PHE A 8 5.00 -44.04 1.28
N LEU A 9 5.93 -43.54 0.46
CA LEU A 9 7.08 -42.81 0.96
C LEU A 9 6.64 -41.40 1.38
N ARG A 10 7.17 -40.90 2.50
CA ARG A 10 7.04 -39.47 2.84
C ARG A 10 7.69 -38.63 1.74
N PHE A 11 7.21 -37.42 1.51
CA PHE A 11 7.77 -36.54 0.48
C PHE A 11 9.30 -36.39 0.61
N SER A 12 9.81 -36.25 1.84
CA SER A 12 11.25 -36.16 2.13
C SER A 12 12.06 -37.42 1.81
N GLN A 13 11.44 -38.60 1.77
CA GLN A 13 12.08 -39.88 1.47
C GLN A 13 12.12 -40.18 -0.03
N ILE A 14 11.48 -39.34 -0.86
CA ILE A 14 11.46 -39.46 -2.31
C ILE A 14 12.69 -38.74 -2.90
N SER A 15 13.26 -39.30 -3.98
CA SER A 15 14.37 -38.66 -4.70
C SER A 15 14.03 -37.23 -5.13
N GLN A 16 15.02 -36.33 -5.12
CA GLN A 16 14.81 -34.93 -5.46
C GLN A 16 14.13 -34.75 -6.82
N SER A 17 14.59 -35.47 -7.85
CA SER A 17 14.01 -35.40 -9.20
C SER A 17 12.53 -35.78 -9.26
N LYS A 18 12.08 -36.67 -8.36
CA LYS A 18 10.67 -37.09 -8.30
C LYS A 18 9.86 -36.11 -7.46
N ARG A 19 10.41 -35.55 -6.38
CA ARG A 19 9.80 -34.42 -5.65
C ARG A 19 9.55 -33.23 -6.56
N GLU A 20 10.54 -32.87 -7.39
CA GLU A 20 10.41 -31.74 -8.30
C GLU A 20 9.34 -31.97 -9.36
N ARG A 21 9.29 -33.17 -9.94
CA ARG A 21 8.21 -33.57 -10.87
C ARG A 21 6.82 -33.51 -10.25
N ILE A 22 6.67 -33.90 -8.98
CA ILE A 22 5.40 -33.80 -8.25
C ILE A 22 4.99 -32.32 -8.12
N LEU A 23 5.89 -31.45 -7.66
CA LEU A 23 5.60 -30.03 -7.51
C LEU A 23 5.24 -29.37 -8.86
N LEU A 24 6.00 -29.66 -9.92
CA LEU A 24 5.70 -29.19 -11.27
C LEU A 24 4.31 -29.65 -11.73
N SER A 25 3.96 -30.92 -11.48
CA SER A 25 2.65 -31.46 -11.88
C SER A 25 1.48 -30.72 -11.22
N TRP A 26 1.68 -30.16 -10.02
CA TRP A 26 0.67 -29.35 -9.35
C TRP A 26 0.51 -27.99 -10.02
N SER A 27 1.59 -27.37 -10.48
CA SER A 27 1.57 -26.05 -11.14
C SER A 27 0.75 -26.01 -12.44
N THR A 28 0.70 -27.12 -13.17
CA THR A 28 -0.03 -27.29 -14.43
C THR A 28 -1.20 -28.28 -14.31
N SER A 29 -1.58 -28.65 -13.09
CA SER A 29 -2.64 -29.64 -12.85
C SER A 29 -3.96 -29.18 -13.42
N PHE A 30 -4.78 -30.10 -13.94
CA PHE A 30 -6.17 -29.80 -14.31
C PHE A 30 -6.99 -29.36 -13.08
N PHE A 31 -6.66 -29.87 -11.90
CA PHE A 31 -7.35 -29.53 -10.65
C PHE A 31 -6.89 -28.18 -10.10
N TYR A 32 -7.80 -27.20 -10.09
CA TYR A 32 -7.54 -25.83 -9.63
C TYR A 32 -6.93 -25.77 -8.22
N LEU A 33 -7.45 -26.57 -7.28
CA LEU A 33 -6.95 -26.61 -5.90
C LEU A 33 -5.49 -27.03 -5.78
N LEU A 34 -4.99 -27.90 -6.68
CA LEU A 34 -3.57 -28.25 -6.71
C LEU A 34 -2.72 -27.09 -7.24
N ARG A 35 -3.22 -26.34 -8.23
CA ARG A 35 -2.56 -25.12 -8.73
C ARG A 35 -2.51 -24.04 -7.65
N MET A 36 -3.61 -23.83 -6.92
CA MET A 36 -3.65 -22.95 -5.75
C MET A 36 -2.64 -23.37 -4.70
N LEU A 37 -2.64 -24.66 -4.29
CA LEU A 37 -1.72 -25.18 -3.29
C LEU A 37 -0.26 -24.95 -3.70
N PHE A 38 0.08 -25.26 -4.96
CA PHE A 38 1.42 -25.00 -5.49
C PHE A 38 1.76 -23.51 -5.42
N LYS A 39 0.87 -22.62 -5.89
CA LYS A 39 1.11 -21.17 -5.90
C LYS A 39 1.27 -20.61 -4.49
N SER A 40 0.47 -21.05 -3.52
CA SER A 40 0.60 -20.65 -2.12
C SER A 40 1.95 -21.08 -1.52
N ILE A 41 2.35 -22.34 -1.74
CA ILE A 41 3.66 -22.86 -1.27
C ILE A 41 4.81 -22.10 -1.94
N LYS A 42 4.71 -21.87 -3.26
CA LYS A 42 5.72 -21.18 -4.08
C LYS A 42 5.84 -19.71 -3.73
N LEU A 43 4.78 -19.06 -3.26
CA LEU A 43 4.83 -17.70 -2.76
C LEU A 43 5.45 -17.66 -1.37
N PHE A 44 4.91 -18.47 -0.44
CA PHE A 44 5.25 -18.39 0.98
C PHE A 44 6.68 -18.85 1.29
N ILE A 45 7.07 -20.04 0.83
CA ILE A 45 8.36 -20.63 1.24
C ILE A 45 9.55 -19.77 0.78
N PRO A 46 9.66 -19.37 -0.50
CA PRO A 46 10.77 -18.54 -0.95
C PRO A 46 10.75 -17.15 -0.32
N LEU A 47 9.57 -16.52 -0.20
CA LEU A 47 9.44 -15.21 0.46
C LEU A 47 10.05 -15.26 1.86
N VAL A 48 9.64 -16.22 2.69
CA VAL A 48 10.17 -16.39 4.05
C VAL A 48 11.67 -16.71 4.01
N PHE A 49 12.09 -17.66 3.16
CA PHE A 49 13.48 -18.09 3.08
C PHE A 49 14.46 -16.96 2.73
N PHE A 50 14.07 -16.02 1.88
CA PHE A 50 14.91 -14.91 1.43
C PHE A 50 14.71 -13.60 2.21
N SER A 51 13.69 -13.49 3.06
CA SER A 51 13.37 -12.25 3.80
C SER A 51 13.46 -12.36 5.32
N GLN A 52 13.29 -13.56 5.87
CA GLN A 52 13.37 -13.78 7.31
C GLN A 52 14.82 -13.67 7.78
N VAL A 53 15.03 -13.03 8.93
CA VAL A 53 16.34 -12.85 9.55
C VAL A 53 16.40 -13.58 10.89
N ASP A 54 17.60 -13.88 11.35
CA ASP A 54 17.85 -14.39 12.69
C ASP A 54 17.91 -13.25 13.74
N GLU A 55 18.23 -13.60 14.99
CA GLU A 55 18.36 -12.65 16.11
C GLU A 55 19.46 -11.60 15.91
N LYS A 56 20.39 -11.84 14.98
CA LYS A 56 21.47 -10.91 14.61
C LYS A 56 21.10 -10.05 13.41
N ASN A 57 19.86 -10.12 12.94
CA ASN A 57 19.37 -9.47 11.73
C ASN A 57 20.09 -9.96 10.46
N GLU A 58 20.60 -11.18 10.46
CA GLU A 58 21.27 -11.80 9.31
C GLU A 58 20.36 -12.81 8.62
N ASN A 59 20.53 -12.98 7.31
CA ASN A 59 19.93 -14.08 6.55
C ASN A 59 21.05 -14.89 5.88
N LEU A 60 21.05 -16.20 6.09
CA LEU A 60 22.10 -17.13 5.64
C LEU A 60 22.28 -17.14 4.10
N THR A 61 21.28 -16.72 3.34
CA THR A 61 21.25 -16.79 1.88
C THR A 61 21.75 -15.52 1.22
N TRP A 62 21.70 -14.38 1.90
CA TRP A 62 22.00 -13.06 1.34
C TRP A 62 23.41 -12.97 0.77
N LYS A 63 24.40 -13.50 1.51
CA LYS A 63 25.78 -13.61 1.03
C LYS A 63 25.89 -14.42 -0.26
N ALA A 64 25.14 -15.51 -0.39
CA ALA A 64 25.21 -16.41 -1.54
C ALA A 64 24.62 -15.78 -2.83
N ILE A 65 23.69 -14.84 -2.68
CA ILE A 65 23.07 -14.12 -3.80
C ILE A 65 23.68 -12.73 -4.03
N GLY A 66 24.69 -12.33 -3.25
CA GLY A 66 25.32 -11.01 -3.35
C GLY A 66 24.40 -9.87 -2.93
N TYR A 67 23.53 -10.10 -1.95
CA TYR A 67 22.70 -9.08 -1.33
C TYR A 67 23.31 -8.65 0.01
N PRO A 68 23.63 -7.36 0.22
CA PRO A 68 24.27 -6.90 1.44
C PRO A 68 23.28 -6.71 2.61
N GLY A 69 21.97 -6.68 2.34
CA GLY A 69 20.99 -6.20 3.31
C GLY A 69 20.96 -4.67 3.39
N PRO A 70 20.15 -4.09 4.30
CA PRO A 70 20.19 -2.66 4.58
C PRO A 70 21.51 -2.26 5.22
N ASP A 71 21.86 -0.97 5.11
CA ASP A 71 23.09 -0.40 5.69
C ASP A 71 23.27 -0.76 7.17
N PRO A 72 24.40 -1.39 7.57
CA PRO A 72 24.70 -1.72 8.96
C PRO A 72 24.67 -0.53 9.91
N ALA A 73 24.98 0.68 9.44
CA ALA A 73 24.89 1.90 10.25
C ALA A 73 23.43 2.24 10.59
N ALA A 74 22.48 1.95 9.69
CA ALA A 74 21.06 2.10 9.96
C ALA A 74 20.57 1.07 10.99
N LEU A 75 21.08 -0.17 10.94
CA LEU A 75 20.77 -1.21 11.93
C LEU A 75 21.35 -0.93 13.32
N LYS A 76 22.55 -0.35 13.42
CA LYS A 76 23.16 0.04 14.70
C LYS A 76 22.43 1.19 15.40
N ARG A 77 21.77 2.09 14.65
CA ARG A 77 20.93 3.15 15.25
C ARG A 77 19.69 2.58 15.95
N GLN A 78 19.16 1.42 15.51
CA GLN A 78 18.01 0.78 16.15
C GLN A 78 18.33 0.22 17.55
N THR A 79 19.56 -0.26 17.78
CA THR A 79 19.94 -0.90 19.06
C THR A 79 20.24 0.11 20.17
N GLN A 80 20.51 1.37 19.80
CA GLN A 80 20.65 2.48 20.74
C GLN A 80 19.29 3.16 20.95
N THR A 81 18.53 2.65 21.93
CA THR A 81 17.38 3.30 22.61
C THR A 81 16.24 3.82 21.72
N CYS A 82 15.10 3.10 21.67
CA CYS A 82 13.85 3.71 21.19
C CYS A 82 12.58 2.94 21.62
N ARG A 83 12.26 2.97 22.91
CA ARG A 83 10.84 2.94 23.32
C ARG A 83 10.35 4.39 23.26
N LEU A 84 9.14 4.63 22.75
CA LEU A 84 8.48 5.94 22.90
C LEU A 84 8.65 6.37 24.37
N PRO A 85 9.14 7.60 24.66
CA PRO A 85 9.36 8.02 26.03
C PRO A 85 8.11 7.77 26.88
N ASN A 86 8.29 7.29 28.12
CA ASN A 86 7.18 7.12 29.09
C ASN A 86 6.46 8.44 29.44
N THR A 87 7.01 9.56 28.96
CA THR A 87 6.53 10.94 29.09
C THR A 87 7.13 11.75 27.95
N VAL A 88 6.31 12.11 26.96
CA VAL A 88 6.71 13.06 25.90
C VAL A 88 6.62 14.51 26.39
N TYR A 89 5.95 14.78 27.51
CA TYR A 89 5.53 16.14 27.89
C TYR A 89 6.09 16.68 29.22
N THR A 90 6.98 15.97 29.94
CA THR A 90 7.59 16.53 31.17
C THR A 90 8.75 17.50 30.93
N SER A 91 9.25 17.65 29.70
CA SER A 91 10.36 18.55 29.35
C SER A 91 9.92 19.96 28.94
N LEU A 92 8.64 20.20 28.63
CA LEU A 92 8.11 21.50 28.15
C LEU A 92 7.89 22.54 29.25
N LYS A 93 8.75 22.60 30.27
CA LYS A 93 8.64 23.57 31.38
C LYS A 93 9.88 24.43 31.60
N ASN A 94 10.90 24.33 30.76
CA ASN A 94 12.09 25.18 30.85
C ASN A 94 12.25 25.96 29.52
N ASP A 95 11.55 27.08 29.43
CA ASP A 95 11.33 27.93 28.24
C ASP A 95 12.57 28.72 27.73
N ASP A 96 13.82 28.24 27.87
CA ASP A 96 14.99 29.03 27.44
C ASP A 96 16.01 28.32 26.51
N ASP A 97 15.83 27.02 26.18
CA ASP A 97 16.77 26.23 25.32
C ASP A 97 16.07 25.35 24.24
N ASP A 98 14.88 25.74 23.77
CA ASP A 98 13.91 24.82 23.10
C ASP A 98 14.24 24.38 21.66
N ASP A 99 14.99 25.16 20.87
CA ASP A 99 15.17 24.84 19.44
C ASP A 99 16.14 23.67 19.21
N GLU A 100 17.25 23.62 19.95
CA GLU A 100 18.25 22.56 19.77
C GLU A 100 17.78 21.22 20.34
N HIS A 101 17.00 21.25 21.43
CA HIS A 101 16.43 20.07 22.06
C HIS A 101 15.25 19.50 21.24
N GLY A 102 14.36 20.37 20.72
CA GLY A 102 13.27 19.98 19.84
C GLY A 102 13.75 19.33 18.54
N CYS A 103 14.80 19.89 17.91
CA CYS A 103 15.41 19.28 16.72
C CYS A 103 16.02 17.89 17.00
N LYS A 104 16.63 17.69 18.17
CA LYS A 104 17.17 16.37 18.58
C LYS A 104 16.06 15.35 18.78
N GLU A 105 14.94 15.72 19.39
CA GLU A 105 13.79 14.82 19.60
C GLU A 105 13.06 14.47 18.30
N GLU A 106 12.82 15.44 17.39
CA GLU A 106 12.22 15.16 16.08
C GLU A 106 13.11 14.27 15.23
N HIS A 107 14.44 14.45 15.30
CA HIS A 107 15.39 13.55 14.65
C HIS A 107 15.31 12.12 15.21
N LEU A 108 15.12 11.97 16.53
CA LEU A 108 15.07 10.67 17.20
C LEU A 108 13.73 9.94 16.98
N PHE A 109 12.63 10.63 17.23
CA PHE A 109 11.28 10.07 17.30
C PHE A 109 10.41 10.41 16.08
N GLY A 110 10.95 11.14 15.11
CA GLY A 110 10.26 11.55 13.88
C GLY A 110 9.25 12.69 14.08
N PRO A 111 8.67 13.21 12.98
CA PRO A 111 7.90 14.46 12.99
C PRO A 111 6.60 14.41 13.77
N LEU A 112 6.09 13.22 14.10
CA LEU A 112 4.78 13.05 14.74
C LEU A 112 4.87 12.93 16.25
N TYR A 113 6.08 12.92 16.82
CA TYR A 113 6.30 12.48 18.20
C TYR A 113 5.46 13.22 19.25
N ARG A 114 5.22 14.53 19.06
CA ARG A 114 4.43 15.36 19.98
C ARG A 114 2.93 15.04 20.00
N GLY A 115 2.42 14.38 18.97
CA GLY A 115 1.00 14.02 18.86
C GLY A 115 0.70 12.54 19.01
N LEU A 116 1.71 11.69 19.21
CA LEU A 116 1.53 10.25 19.40
C LEU A 116 1.10 9.93 20.83
N ILE A 117 0.03 9.15 20.97
CA ILE A 117 -0.45 8.64 22.25
C ILE A 117 -0.03 7.18 22.40
N ASN A 118 0.84 6.91 23.38
CA ASN A 118 1.31 5.56 23.66
C ASN A 118 0.27 4.76 24.47
N LEU A 119 -0.47 3.88 23.79
CA LEU A 119 -1.49 3.02 24.41
C LEU A 119 -0.91 1.86 25.24
N ASN A 120 0.39 1.63 25.19
CA ASN A 120 1.08 0.66 26.07
C ASN A 120 1.33 1.21 27.49
N LEU A 121 0.84 2.41 27.80
CA LEU A 121 0.90 3.01 29.13
C LEU A 121 -0.39 2.74 29.92
N PRO A 122 -0.34 2.79 31.26
CA PRO A 122 -1.55 2.72 32.08
C PRO A 122 -2.60 3.76 31.65
N ARG A 123 -3.88 3.39 31.73
CA ARG A 123 -5.02 4.23 31.30
C ARG A 123 -5.00 5.67 31.85
N SER A 124 -4.53 5.86 33.08
CA SER A 124 -4.35 7.21 33.67
C SER A 124 -3.37 8.07 32.86
N ARG A 125 -2.22 7.50 32.48
CA ARG A 125 -1.18 8.19 31.70
C ARG A 125 -1.62 8.48 30.27
N VAL A 126 -2.37 7.57 29.66
CA VAL A 126 -3.02 7.79 28.35
C VAL A 126 -3.98 8.98 28.44
N ALA A 127 -4.84 9.00 29.46
CA ALA A 127 -5.78 10.09 29.68
C ALA A 127 -5.08 11.44 29.94
N ASP A 128 -4.00 11.43 30.73
CA ASP A 128 -3.25 12.65 31.05
C ASP A 128 -2.56 13.22 29.80
N SER A 129 -1.99 12.36 28.95
CA SER A 129 -1.39 12.78 27.68
C SER A 129 -2.41 13.44 26.76
N LEU A 130 -3.61 12.87 26.67
CA LEU A 130 -4.71 13.46 25.88
C LEU A 130 -5.22 14.78 26.47
N ARG A 131 -5.32 14.88 27.80
CA ARG A 131 -5.71 16.13 28.48
C ARG A 131 -4.69 17.25 28.28
N GLN A 132 -3.40 16.91 28.24
CA GLN A 132 -2.33 17.88 27.96
C GLN A 132 -2.45 18.50 26.56
N ILE A 133 -2.89 17.73 25.57
CA ILE A 133 -3.19 18.24 24.21
C ILE A 133 -4.55 19.00 24.17
N GLY A 134 -5.31 18.96 25.27
CA GLY A 134 -6.58 19.67 25.43
C GLY A 134 -7.83 18.86 25.04
N PHE A 135 -7.75 17.53 25.01
CA PHE A 135 -8.94 16.68 24.85
C PHE A 135 -9.65 16.44 26.19
N PRO A 136 -10.98 16.64 26.28
CA PRO A 136 -11.74 16.16 27.43
C PRO A 136 -11.76 14.63 27.48
N VAL A 137 -11.27 14.07 28.59
CA VAL A 137 -11.18 12.61 28.78
C VAL A 137 -11.77 12.17 30.10
N SER A 138 -12.65 11.17 30.06
CA SER A 138 -13.20 10.49 31.23
C SER A 138 -12.75 9.04 31.29
N ILE A 139 -12.35 8.59 32.48
CA ILE A 139 -11.99 7.20 32.76
C ILE A 139 -13.16 6.58 33.51
N ARG A 140 -13.64 5.40 33.09
CA ARG A 140 -14.64 4.63 33.84
C ARG A 140 -14.00 3.37 34.41
N ARG A 141 -14.34 3.02 35.65
CA ARG A 141 -13.96 1.72 36.23
C ARG A 141 -14.79 0.64 35.55
N GLY A 142 -14.21 -0.05 34.56
CA GLY A 142 -14.74 -1.31 34.06
C GLY A 142 -14.51 -2.41 35.08
N ASN A 143 -15.53 -3.21 35.38
CA ASN A 143 -15.33 -4.50 36.04
C ASN A 143 -14.56 -5.40 35.08
N ASN A 144 -13.60 -6.19 35.56
CA ASN A 144 -12.87 -7.17 34.75
C ASN A 144 -13.85 -8.12 34.06
N ILE A 145 -13.85 -8.19 32.73
CA ILE A 145 -14.71 -9.11 31.96
C ILE A 145 -13.86 -10.24 31.40
N ASN A 146 -14.13 -11.46 31.87
CA ASN A 146 -13.75 -12.70 31.20
C ASN A 146 -14.76 -13.00 30.07
N SER A 147 -14.22 -13.29 28.89
CA SER A 147 -14.84 -13.97 27.74
C SER A 147 -16.23 -13.51 27.20
N SER A 148 -16.17 -13.02 25.96
CA SER A 148 -17.05 -13.29 24.81
C SER A 148 -18.51 -12.78 24.78
N ARG A 149 -18.74 -11.98 23.73
CA ARG A 149 -19.90 -11.93 22.80
C ARG A 149 -21.03 -10.91 22.99
N ASP A 150 -21.06 -10.08 24.03
CA ASP A 150 -22.01 -8.95 24.08
C ASP A 150 -21.30 -7.59 24.19
N PHE A 151 -21.22 -6.88 23.07
CA PHE A 151 -20.59 -5.54 22.93
C PHE A 151 -21.60 -4.39 23.03
N SER A 152 -22.86 -4.66 23.38
CA SER A 152 -23.90 -3.62 23.52
C SER A 152 -24.00 -3.07 24.95
N SER A 153 -23.41 -3.74 25.94
CA SER A 153 -23.57 -3.46 27.38
C SER A 153 -22.26 -3.25 28.17
N SER A 154 -21.09 -3.30 27.53
CA SER A 154 -19.80 -3.09 28.22
C SER A 154 -19.49 -1.59 28.41
N ASN A 155 -19.25 -1.19 29.66
CA ASN A 155 -18.84 0.18 29.97
C ASN A 155 -17.46 0.48 29.38
N PRO A 156 -17.29 1.54 28.56
CA PRO A 156 -15.99 1.87 27.97
C PRO A 156 -15.01 2.31 29.06
N SER A 157 -13.78 1.81 29.02
CA SER A 157 -12.76 2.12 30.03
C SER A 157 -12.21 3.54 29.90
N LEU A 158 -12.25 4.10 28.70
CA LEU A 158 -11.86 5.47 28.37
C LEU A 158 -12.88 6.09 27.39
N VAL A 159 -13.28 7.33 27.62
CA VAL A 159 -14.06 8.14 26.68
C VAL A 159 -13.35 9.44 26.39
N ILE A 160 -13.05 9.69 25.12
CA ILE A 160 -12.34 10.87 24.60
C ILE A 160 -13.36 11.72 23.82
N LYS A 161 -13.45 13.02 24.09
CA LYS A 161 -14.32 13.93 23.32
C LYS A 161 -13.50 14.78 22.36
N CYS A 162 -13.98 14.94 21.13
CA CYS A 162 -13.32 15.75 20.11
C CYS A 162 -14.34 16.38 19.15
N ASP A 163 -13.87 17.24 18.25
CA ASP A 163 -14.71 17.76 17.17
C ASP A 163 -14.86 16.72 16.05
N ALA A 164 -13.76 16.08 15.66
CA ALA A 164 -13.75 15.04 14.64
C ALA A 164 -12.87 13.85 15.03
N VAL A 165 -13.34 12.64 14.69
CA VAL A 165 -12.54 11.42 14.75
C VAL A 165 -12.28 10.90 13.34
N VAL A 166 -11.02 10.56 13.05
CA VAL A 166 -10.60 9.98 11.77
C VAL A 166 -10.12 8.55 12.02
N VAL A 167 -10.71 7.58 11.33
CA VAL A 167 -10.37 6.16 11.44
C VAL A 167 -9.47 5.76 10.27
N GLY A 168 -8.19 5.54 10.54
CA GLY A 168 -7.14 5.29 9.55
C GLY A 168 -6.33 6.55 9.25
N SER A 169 -5.00 6.45 9.36
CA SER A 169 -4.06 7.57 9.19
C SER A 169 -3.42 7.64 7.79
N GLY A 170 -3.91 6.82 6.86
CA GLY A 170 -3.38 6.66 5.50
C GLY A 170 -3.51 7.91 4.62
N SER A 171 -3.29 7.75 3.31
CA SER A 171 -3.26 8.86 2.34
C SER A 171 -4.45 9.80 2.48
N GLY A 172 -5.68 9.30 2.57
CA GLY A 172 -6.85 10.17 2.71
C GLY A 172 -7.10 10.66 4.15
N GLY A 173 -7.03 9.77 5.14
CA GLY A 173 -7.28 10.13 6.54
C GLY A 173 -6.30 11.16 7.10
N GLY A 174 -5.01 11.06 6.73
CA GLY A 174 -4.00 12.04 7.10
C GLY A 174 -4.32 13.45 6.59
N VAL A 175 -4.79 13.59 5.35
CA VAL A 175 -5.20 14.87 4.75
C VAL A 175 -6.34 15.49 5.54
N VAL A 176 -7.42 14.73 5.76
CA VAL A 176 -8.57 15.21 6.52
C VAL A 176 -8.14 15.66 7.91
N ALA A 177 -7.36 14.84 8.62
CA ALA A 177 -6.92 15.16 9.96
C ALA A 177 -6.10 16.46 10.02
N GLY A 178 -5.11 16.60 9.12
CA GLY A 178 -4.26 17.79 9.03
C GLY A 178 -5.05 19.06 8.71
N VAL A 179 -5.93 19.00 7.71
CA VAL A 179 -6.77 20.15 7.30
C VAL A 179 -7.68 20.61 8.44
N LEU A 180 -8.37 19.68 9.11
CA LEU A 180 -9.29 20.01 10.20
C LEU A 180 -8.57 20.58 11.42
N ALA A 181 -7.43 20.00 11.80
CA ALA A 181 -6.69 20.43 12.98
C ALA A 181 -6.01 21.80 12.78
N LYS A 182 -5.48 22.05 11.57
CA LYS A 182 -4.94 23.37 11.18
C LYS A 182 -6.02 24.45 11.17
N ALA A 183 -7.28 24.09 10.94
CA ALA A 183 -8.43 24.99 11.06
C ALA A 183 -8.91 25.19 12.53
N GLY A 184 -8.22 24.63 13.53
CA GLY A 184 -8.52 24.84 14.94
C GLY A 184 -9.58 23.90 15.54
N TYR A 185 -9.83 22.75 14.91
CA TYR A 185 -10.71 21.72 15.46
C TYR A 185 -9.92 20.64 16.19
N LYS A 186 -10.45 20.10 17.30
CA LYS A 186 -9.82 19.00 18.02
C LYS A 186 -10.05 17.68 17.27
N VAL A 187 -8.97 17.03 16.83
CA VAL A 187 -9.02 15.83 15.98
C VAL A 187 -8.29 14.65 16.60
N VAL A 188 -8.98 13.50 16.67
CA VAL A 188 -8.37 12.22 17.09
C VAL A 188 -8.25 11.31 15.88
N VAL A 189 -7.05 10.77 15.64
CA VAL A 189 -6.79 9.77 14.60
C VAL A 189 -6.59 8.40 15.26
N LEU A 190 -7.36 7.40 14.83
CA LEU A 190 -7.22 6.01 15.26
C LEU A 190 -6.50 5.22 14.15
N GLU A 191 -5.41 4.55 14.48
CA GLU A 191 -4.63 3.74 13.54
C GLU A 191 -4.38 2.34 14.10
N LYS A 192 -4.65 1.31 13.28
CA LYS A 192 -4.45 -0.10 13.65
C LYS A 192 -2.97 -0.46 13.65
N GLY A 193 -2.23 0.06 12.68
CA GLY A 193 -0.78 -0.13 12.60
C GLY A 193 0.00 0.65 13.66
N ASN A 194 1.27 0.28 13.83
CA ASN A 194 2.20 1.03 14.67
C ASN A 194 2.83 2.21 13.90
N TYR A 195 3.39 3.16 14.65
CA TYR A 195 4.26 4.20 14.11
C TYR A 195 5.72 3.75 14.19
N PHE A 196 6.45 3.89 13.09
CA PHE A 196 7.88 3.63 13.02
C PHE A 196 8.60 4.92 12.67
N ALA A 197 9.31 5.49 13.66
CA ALA A 197 10.20 6.62 13.45
C ALA A 197 11.36 6.22 12.53
N ARG A 198 12.04 7.20 11.94
CA ARG A 198 13.16 7.00 10.99
C ARG A 198 14.25 6.08 11.55
N ASN A 199 14.59 6.23 12.85
CA ASN A 199 15.59 5.39 13.52
C ASN A 199 15.07 4.01 13.95
N ASN A 200 13.77 3.78 13.88
CA ASN A 200 13.10 2.53 14.28
C ASN A 200 12.63 1.69 13.08
N LEU A 201 12.82 2.19 11.85
CA LEU A 201 12.53 1.42 10.65
C LEU A 201 13.50 0.25 10.55
N SER A 202 12.98 -0.97 10.48
CA SER A 202 13.81 -2.17 10.34
C SER A 202 14.64 -2.14 9.05
N LEU A 203 14.03 -1.74 7.93
CA LEU A 203 14.58 -1.83 6.56
C LEU A 203 14.91 -3.25 6.09
N LEU A 204 14.76 -4.26 6.96
CA LEU A 204 14.83 -5.67 6.61
C LEU A 204 13.48 -6.07 6.02
N GLU A 205 13.48 -6.73 4.87
CA GLU A 205 12.27 -7.01 4.11
C GLU A 205 11.21 -7.77 4.92
N GLY A 206 11.57 -8.91 5.53
CA GLY A 206 10.64 -9.73 6.30
C GLY A 206 10.03 -8.97 7.48
N PRO A 207 10.86 -8.46 8.42
CA PRO A 207 10.36 -7.67 9.55
C PRO A 207 9.57 -6.43 9.14
N SER A 208 10.00 -5.68 8.12
CA SER A 208 9.27 -4.48 7.67
C SER A 208 7.92 -4.84 7.07
N MET A 209 7.83 -5.94 6.33
CA MET A 209 6.55 -6.44 5.80
C MET A 209 5.61 -6.87 6.93
N ASP A 210 6.08 -7.65 7.90
CA ASP A 210 5.28 -8.07 9.06
C ASP A 210 4.75 -6.87 9.86
N GLN A 211 5.61 -5.86 10.05
CA GLN A 211 5.31 -4.67 10.85
C GLN A 211 4.39 -3.66 10.15
N MET A 212 4.53 -3.49 8.83
CA MET A 212 3.97 -2.32 8.11
C MET A 212 3.00 -2.68 6.99
N TYR A 213 2.88 -3.95 6.60
CA TYR A 213 1.95 -4.38 5.55
C TYR A 213 0.77 -5.13 6.15
N LEU A 214 -0.43 -4.83 5.65
CA LEU A 214 -1.63 -5.57 6.01
C LEU A 214 -1.47 -7.04 5.64
N GLY A 215 -1.70 -7.94 6.60
CA GLY A 215 -1.51 -9.38 6.40
C GLY A 215 -0.05 -9.78 6.14
N GLY A 216 0.93 -9.00 6.61
CA GLY A 216 2.36 -9.26 6.40
C GLY A 216 2.78 -9.22 4.92
N GLY A 217 2.00 -8.53 4.07
CA GLY A 217 2.23 -8.46 2.63
C GLY A 217 1.85 -9.74 1.86
N MET A 218 1.02 -10.60 2.46
CA MET A 218 0.61 -11.88 1.88
C MET A 218 -0.88 -11.94 1.51
N LEU A 219 -1.55 -10.80 1.32
CA LEU A 219 -2.95 -10.79 0.91
C LEU A 219 -3.11 -11.28 -0.53
N ALA A 220 -4.24 -11.91 -0.80
CA ALA A 220 -4.59 -12.40 -2.13
C ALA A 220 -6.10 -12.34 -2.32
N THR A 221 -6.54 -12.42 -3.58
CA THR A 221 -7.92 -12.79 -3.89
C THR A 221 -8.21 -14.21 -3.43
N ASP A 222 -9.49 -14.52 -3.17
CA ASP A 222 -9.94 -15.82 -2.64
C ASP A 222 -9.49 -17.01 -3.50
N ASP A 223 -9.29 -16.77 -4.79
CA ASP A 223 -8.83 -17.72 -5.78
C ASP A 223 -7.30 -17.76 -5.97
N MET A 224 -6.53 -16.96 -5.21
CA MET A 224 -5.08 -16.72 -5.35
C MET A 224 -4.66 -16.11 -6.72
N GLY A 225 -5.62 -15.61 -7.49
CA GLY A 225 -5.42 -15.01 -8.80
C GLY A 225 -4.52 -13.78 -8.75
N VAL A 226 -4.81 -12.86 -7.83
CA VAL A 226 -4.10 -11.59 -7.64
C VAL A 226 -3.53 -11.52 -6.23
N ILE A 227 -2.23 -11.24 -6.12
CA ILE A 227 -1.56 -10.94 -4.84
C ILE A 227 -1.64 -9.44 -4.59
N VAL A 228 -2.00 -9.06 -3.37
CA VAL A 228 -2.38 -7.69 -3.02
C VAL A 228 -1.46 -7.16 -1.92
N LEU A 229 -0.89 -5.97 -2.14
CA LEU A 229 -0.12 -5.24 -1.14
C LEU A 229 -0.91 -4.04 -0.63
N ALA A 230 -1.02 -3.91 0.69
CA ALA A 230 -1.64 -2.77 1.36
C ALA A 230 -0.87 -2.44 2.65
N GLY A 231 -0.81 -1.17 3.02
CA GLY A 231 -0.13 -0.71 4.24
C GLY A 231 -0.98 -0.85 5.50
N SER A 232 -0.34 -1.15 6.63
CA SER A 232 -0.91 -1.24 7.97
C SER A 232 0.06 -0.64 9.00
N THR A 233 0.30 0.66 8.89
CA THR A 233 1.20 1.46 9.73
C THR A 233 0.69 2.91 9.74
N VAL A 234 1.16 3.75 10.66
CA VAL A 234 0.86 5.19 10.59
C VAL A 234 1.32 5.76 9.25
N GLY A 235 0.42 6.49 8.58
CA GLY A 235 0.57 6.98 7.20
C GLY A 235 0.13 5.98 6.11
N GLY A 236 -0.19 4.75 6.51
CA GLY A 236 -0.75 3.69 5.66
C GLY A 236 0.09 3.41 4.42
N GLY A 237 -0.57 3.24 3.27
CA GLY A 237 0.11 3.00 1.99
C GLY A 237 1.10 4.10 1.58
N SER A 238 0.92 5.35 2.01
CA SER A 238 1.85 6.44 1.67
C SER A 238 3.23 6.27 2.30
N THR A 239 3.32 5.51 3.40
CA THR A 239 4.58 5.20 4.08
C THR A 239 5.39 4.16 3.30
N ILE A 240 4.73 3.14 2.74
CA ILE A 240 5.38 1.99 2.08
C ILE A 240 5.33 2.00 0.54
N ASN A 241 4.73 3.02 -0.08
CA ASN A 241 4.62 3.09 -1.54
C ASN A 241 5.93 3.49 -2.24
N TRP A 242 5.87 3.45 -3.57
CA TRP A 242 6.97 3.67 -4.49
C TRP A 242 7.06 5.10 -5.06
N SER A 243 6.69 6.11 -4.26
CA SER A 243 6.81 7.56 -4.55
C SER A 243 6.06 8.15 -5.76
N ALA A 244 5.57 7.34 -6.70
CA ALA A 244 4.88 7.82 -7.90
C ALA A 244 3.65 8.67 -7.56
N SER A 245 3.61 9.89 -8.10
CA SER A 245 2.74 10.99 -7.67
C SER A 245 2.02 11.66 -8.85
N PHE A 246 1.23 10.88 -9.60
CA PHE A 246 0.47 11.38 -10.74
C PHE A 246 -0.77 12.18 -10.32
N LYS A 247 -0.97 13.35 -10.90
CA LYS A 247 -2.30 14.00 -10.90
C LYS A 247 -3.33 13.09 -11.59
N THR A 248 -4.59 13.24 -11.22
CA THR A 248 -5.70 12.50 -11.84
C THR A 248 -5.71 12.74 -13.35
N PRO A 249 -5.65 11.69 -14.20
CA PRO A 249 -5.60 11.88 -15.64
C PRO A 249 -6.85 12.59 -16.16
N GLN A 250 -6.69 13.49 -17.14
CA GLN A 250 -7.80 14.32 -17.63
C GLN A 250 -8.97 13.50 -18.18
N HIS A 251 -8.69 12.37 -18.86
CA HIS A 251 -9.75 11.50 -19.37
C HIS A 251 -10.54 10.81 -18.25
N VAL A 252 -9.92 10.57 -17.09
CA VAL A 252 -10.59 10.02 -15.90
C VAL A 252 -11.44 11.10 -15.23
N ILE A 253 -10.91 12.32 -15.11
CA ILE A 253 -11.69 13.47 -14.61
C ILE A 253 -12.96 13.63 -15.45
N LYS A 254 -12.81 13.64 -16.78
CA LYS A 254 -13.93 13.75 -17.73
C LYS A 254 -14.93 12.61 -17.58
N GLU A 255 -14.45 11.36 -17.48
CA GLU A 255 -15.30 10.19 -17.25
C GLU A 255 -16.10 10.33 -15.95
N TRP A 256 -15.45 10.70 -14.85
CA TRP A 256 -16.13 10.85 -13.56
C TRP A 256 -17.13 12.01 -13.55
N SER A 257 -16.80 13.15 -14.18
CA SER A 257 -17.72 14.28 -14.23
C SER A 257 -18.90 14.04 -15.17
N GLU A 258 -18.67 13.49 -16.37
CA GLU A 258 -19.71 13.39 -17.42
C GLU A 258 -20.46 12.06 -17.41
N SER A 259 -19.81 10.94 -17.06
CA SER A 259 -20.46 9.61 -17.10
C SER A 259 -21.00 9.17 -15.74
N TYR A 260 -20.55 9.78 -14.65
CA TYR A 260 -21.02 9.51 -13.28
C TYR A 260 -21.72 10.73 -12.65
N ASP A 261 -21.88 11.83 -13.40
CA ASP A 261 -22.50 13.09 -12.98
C ASP A 261 -21.86 13.72 -11.73
N LEU A 262 -20.56 13.48 -11.53
CA LEU A 262 -19.81 13.96 -10.36
C LEU A 262 -19.20 15.33 -10.63
N GLU A 263 -20.03 16.38 -10.54
CA GLU A 263 -19.66 17.79 -10.68
C GLU A 263 -18.40 18.20 -9.89
N LEU A 264 -18.14 17.56 -8.74
CA LEU A 264 -16.92 17.76 -7.96
C LEU A 264 -15.66 17.75 -8.84
N PHE A 265 -15.55 16.81 -9.78
CA PHE A 265 -14.30 16.60 -10.53
C PHE A 265 -14.04 17.67 -11.60
N ASP A 266 -15.06 18.40 -12.05
CA ASP A 266 -14.85 19.59 -12.91
C ASP A 266 -14.79 20.91 -12.11
N SER A 267 -15.10 20.85 -10.81
CA SER A 267 -15.12 22.03 -9.95
C SER A 267 -13.74 22.68 -9.79
N LYS A 268 -13.75 23.98 -9.49
CA LYS A 268 -12.56 24.73 -9.08
C LYS A 268 -11.90 24.13 -7.83
N LEU A 269 -12.71 23.68 -6.87
CA LEU A 269 -12.24 23.07 -5.63
C LEU A 269 -11.33 21.86 -5.87
N TYR A 270 -11.71 20.97 -6.81
CA TYR A 270 -10.90 19.79 -7.08
C TYR A 270 -9.57 20.11 -7.78
N LYS A 271 -9.57 21.11 -8.66
CA LYS A 271 -8.37 21.62 -9.33
C LYS A 271 -7.40 22.21 -8.28
N GLU A 272 -7.91 23.05 -7.38
CA GLU A 272 -7.12 23.61 -6.25
C GLU A 272 -6.63 22.51 -5.28
N ALA A 273 -7.44 21.47 -5.04
CA ALA A 273 -7.04 20.36 -4.19
C ALA A 273 -5.86 19.56 -4.78
N LEU A 274 -5.85 19.32 -6.10
CA LEU A 274 -4.72 18.68 -6.78
C LEU A 274 -3.44 19.51 -6.64
N ASP A 275 -3.53 20.82 -6.80
CA ASP A 275 -2.38 21.71 -6.70
C ASP A 275 -1.85 21.79 -5.27
N ALA A 276 -2.73 22.00 -4.28
CA ALA A 276 -2.36 22.03 -2.87
C ALA A 276 -1.71 20.72 -2.40
N VAL A 277 -2.20 19.57 -2.87
CA VAL A 277 -1.62 18.26 -2.57
C VAL A 277 -0.24 18.10 -3.20
N CYS A 278 -0.09 18.42 -4.48
CA CYS A 278 1.21 18.33 -5.16
C CYS A 278 2.25 19.26 -4.51
N GLU A 279 1.87 20.49 -4.17
CA GLU A 279 2.74 21.44 -3.47
C GLU A 279 3.14 20.92 -2.10
N LYS A 280 2.18 20.48 -1.28
CA LYS A 280 2.44 19.97 0.07
C LYS A 280 3.37 18.76 0.07
N MET A 281 3.20 17.87 -0.90
CA MET A 281 4.04 16.69 -1.08
C MET A 281 5.39 16.99 -1.75
N GLY A 282 5.60 18.21 -2.27
CA GLY A 282 6.79 18.56 -3.04
C GLY A 282 6.95 17.68 -4.29
N VAL A 283 5.85 17.45 -5.02
CA VAL A 283 5.86 16.61 -6.22
C VAL A 283 6.73 17.26 -7.30
N GLN A 284 7.70 16.50 -7.80
CA GLN A 284 8.73 16.95 -8.74
C GLN A 284 9.16 15.80 -9.67
N SER A 285 9.79 16.10 -10.81
CA SER A 285 10.22 15.07 -11.79
C SER A 285 11.74 14.94 -12.00
N ASP A 286 12.55 15.83 -11.46
CA ASP A 286 14.01 15.80 -11.52
C ASP A 286 14.61 14.65 -10.69
N PHE A 287 15.70 14.05 -11.19
CA PHE A 287 16.53 13.09 -10.46
C PHE A 287 17.99 13.25 -10.84
N ASP A 288 18.89 13.05 -9.89
CA ASP A 288 20.33 13.11 -10.14
C ASP A 288 20.83 11.79 -10.76
N GLU A 289 20.31 10.66 -10.25
CA GLU A 289 20.67 9.33 -10.72
C GLU A 289 19.45 8.42 -10.85
N GLU A 290 19.38 7.70 -11.97
CA GLU A 290 18.33 6.72 -12.25
C GLU A 290 18.72 5.32 -11.77
N GLY A 291 17.82 4.63 -11.06
CA GLY A 291 18.03 3.25 -10.61
C GLY A 291 18.01 2.24 -11.78
N PHE A 292 18.64 1.07 -11.58
CA PHE A 292 18.90 0.09 -12.63
C PHE A 292 17.67 -0.30 -13.47
N ASN A 293 16.56 -0.69 -12.83
CA ASN A 293 15.35 -1.09 -13.57
C ASN A 293 14.81 0.05 -14.44
N ASN A 294 14.79 1.27 -13.92
CA ASN A 294 14.26 2.44 -14.62
C ASN A 294 15.13 2.80 -15.82
N ALA A 295 16.46 2.75 -15.67
CA ALA A 295 17.40 3.00 -16.75
C ALA A 295 17.24 1.96 -17.88
N VAL A 296 17.03 0.68 -17.52
CA VAL A 296 16.71 -0.38 -18.48
C VAL A 296 15.42 -0.08 -19.25
N LEU A 297 14.34 0.30 -18.55
CA LEU A 297 13.08 0.70 -19.18
C LEU A 297 13.29 1.87 -20.14
N ARG A 298 13.98 2.93 -19.68
CA ARG A 298 14.21 4.14 -20.48
C ARG A 298 14.99 3.85 -21.75
N ARG A 299 16.15 3.22 -21.61
CA ARG A 299 16.99 2.86 -22.76
C ARG A 299 16.26 1.97 -23.75
N GLY A 300 15.54 0.95 -23.27
CA GLY A 300 14.78 0.05 -24.13
C GLY A 300 13.65 0.76 -24.88
N CYS A 301 13.01 1.75 -24.27
CA CYS A 301 12.03 2.58 -24.95
C CYS A 301 12.66 3.50 -26.00
N GLU A 302 13.77 4.17 -25.66
CA GLU A 302 14.49 5.08 -26.56
C GLU A 302 14.98 4.35 -27.83
N GLU A 303 15.57 3.17 -27.68
CA GLU A 303 16.03 2.33 -28.79
C GLU A 303 14.88 1.91 -29.72
N LEU A 304 13.69 1.67 -29.17
CA LEU A 304 12.50 1.28 -29.93
C LEU A 304 11.68 2.46 -30.47
N GLY A 305 12.05 3.70 -30.13
CA GLY A 305 11.24 4.89 -30.41
C GLY A 305 9.89 4.89 -29.67
N TYR A 306 9.78 4.19 -28.54
CA TYR A 306 8.58 4.21 -27.69
C TYR A 306 8.56 5.47 -26.81
N PRO A 307 7.37 6.04 -26.53
CA PRO A 307 7.27 7.17 -25.62
C PRO A 307 7.76 6.77 -24.23
N VAL A 308 8.70 7.52 -23.68
CA VAL A 308 9.17 7.37 -22.30
C VAL A 308 9.11 8.72 -21.61
N ASN A 309 8.61 8.70 -20.38
CA ASN A 309 8.37 9.87 -19.58
C ASN A 309 8.96 9.66 -18.19
N THR A 310 9.42 10.74 -17.60
CA THR A 310 9.81 10.74 -16.20
C THR A 310 8.57 10.78 -15.31
N ILE A 311 8.56 9.93 -14.28
CA ILE A 311 7.47 9.85 -13.31
C ILE A 311 7.61 10.99 -12.28
N PRO A 312 6.56 11.78 -12.03
CA PRO A 312 6.54 12.71 -10.91
C PRO A 312 6.58 11.97 -9.58
N ARG A 313 7.43 12.41 -8.65
CA ARG A 313 7.70 11.77 -7.36
C ARG A 313 7.61 12.78 -6.21
N ASN A 314 7.28 12.29 -5.02
CA ASN A 314 7.26 13.08 -3.78
C ASN A 314 8.56 12.90 -2.97
N SER A 315 9.70 12.79 -3.64
CA SER A 315 11.03 12.64 -3.01
C SER A 315 12.00 13.66 -3.61
N ALA A 316 13.09 13.96 -2.89
CA ALA A 316 14.13 14.86 -3.39
C ALA A 316 14.84 14.28 -4.65
N PRO A 317 15.40 15.13 -5.54
CA PRO A 317 16.10 14.68 -6.76
C PRO A 317 17.31 13.77 -6.50
N ASP A 318 18.02 14.02 -5.39
CA ASP A 318 19.21 13.29 -4.94
C ASP A 318 18.88 11.99 -4.17
N HIS A 319 17.60 11.67 -3.96
CA HIS A 319 17.21 10.52 -3.16
C HIS A 319 17.43 9.19 -3.89
N TYR A 320 18.53 8.52 -3.53
CA TYR A 320 18.95 7.23 -4.07
C TYR A 320 19.16 6.22 -2.92
N CYS A 321 18.19 5.32 -2.69
CA CYS A 321 18.40 4.23 -1.74
C CYS A 321 17.90 2.89 -2.25
N GLY A 322 16.61 2.76 -2.59
CA GLY A 322 15.97 1.49 -2.98
C GLY A 322 15.10 0.85 -1.89
N TRP A 323 15.15 1.35 -0.65
CA TRP A 323 14.47 0.76 0.52
C TRP A 323 13.14 1.43 0.90
N CYS A 324 12.66 2.45 0.17
CA CYS A 324 11.51 3.24 0.65
C CYS A 324 10.18 2.47 0.69
N CYS A 325 10.10 1.26 0.12
CA CYS A 325 8.97 0.36 0.33
C CYS A 325 8.90 -0.17 1.78
N PHE A 326 9.98 -0.05 2.55
CA PHE A 326 10.05 -0.40 3.97
C PHE A 326 10.09 0.84 4.87
N GLY A 327 9.63 1.99 4.36
CA GLY A 327 9.70 3.29 5.02
C GLY A 327 10.92 4.12 4.58
N CYS A 328 10.79 5.44 4.65
CA CYS A 328 11.87 6.36 4.25
C CYS A 328 12.72 6.73 5.47
N LYS A 329 13.94 6.18 5.54
CA LYS A 329 14.90 6.48 6.61
C LYS A 329 15.37 7.94 6.63
N ASP A 330 15.38 8.60 5.46
CA ASP A 330 15.89 9.96 5.32
C ASP A 330 14.80 11.04 5.49
N GLY A 331 13.52 10.64 5.56
CA GLY A 331 12.39 11.58 5.64
C GLY A 331 12.14 12.41 4.37
N THR A 332 12.89 12.15 3.29
CA THR A 332 12.79 12.92 2.04
C THR A 332 11.58 12.53 1.18
N LYS A 333 11.08 11.30 1.32
CA LYS A 333 9.83 10.85 0.68
C LYS A 333 8.63 11.34 1.49
N LYS A 334 7.94 12.35 0.97
CA LYS A 334 6.88 13.10 1.65
C LYS A 334 5.52 12.42 1.58
N GLY A 335 5.34 11.35 2.36
CA GLY A 335 4.02 10.74 2.63
C GLY A 335 3.21 11.54 3.65
N THR A 336 2.06 11.03 4.11
CA THR A 336 1.21 11.78 5.07
C THR A 336 1.89 12.05 6.41
N CYS A 337 2.81 11.18 6.85
CA CYS A 337 3.63 11.38 8.05
C CYS A 337 4.52 12.63 7.99
N GLU A 338 5.00 13.00 6.81
CA GLU A 338 5.91 14.13 6.59
C GLU A 338 5.16 15.37 6.08
N THR A 339 3.83 15.32 6.00
CA THR A 339 2.99 16.38 5.42
C THR A 339 1.77 16.69 6.29
N TRP A 340 0.66 15.99 6.07
CA TRP A 340 -0.63 16.32 6.68
C TRP A 340 -0.76 15.89 8.13
N LEU A 341 -0.20 14.74 8.51
CA LEU A 341 -0.13 14.34 9.91
C LEU A 341 0.86 15.22 10.69
N LYS A 342 1.88 15.76 10.02
CA LYS A 342 2.73 16.79 10.62
C LYS A 342 1.93 18.05 10.91
N ASP A 343 1.12 18.56 9.97
CA ASP A 343 0.21 19.69 10.22
C ASP A 343 -0.78 19.42 11.37
N LEU A 344 -1.29 18.19 11.47
CA LEU A 344 -2.16 17.77 12.59
C LEU A 344 -1.46 17.97 13.94
N VAL A 345 -0.21 17.50 14.06
CA VAL A 345 0.56 17.57 15.30
C VAL A 345 1.03 19.00 15.59
N ASP A 346 1.61 19.67 14.59
CA ASP A 346 2.17 21.03 14.71
C ASP A 346 1.07 22.07 15.06
N SER A 347 -0.19 21.80 14.72
CA SER A 347 -1.32 22.65 15.12
C SER A 347 -1.64 22.65 16.63
N GLY A 348 -1.14 21.67 17.39
CA GLY A 348 -1.51 21.46 18.79
C GLY A 348 -2.96 21.00 19.00
N ASN A 349 -3.69 20.67 17.93
CA ASN A 349 -5.11 20.27 17.99
C ASN A 349 -5.35 18.79 17.69
N GLY A 350 -4.28 18.03 17.43
CA GLY A 350 -4.35 16.66 16.99
C GLY A 350 -3.75 15.65 17.96
N ALA A 351 -4.33 14.46 18.03
CA ALA A 351 -3.72 13.29 18.65
C ALA A 351 -3.85 12.07 17.74
N ILE A 352 -2.80 11.24 17.69
CA ILE A 352 -2.75 9.99 16.91
C ILE A 352 -2.58 8.83 17.89
N LEU A 353 -3.49 7.86 17.80
CA LEU A 353 -3.49 6.64 18.61
C LEU A 353 -3.12 5.45 17.71
N PRO A 354 -1.83 5.11 17.57
CA PRO A 354 -1.38 3.91 16.86
C PRO A 354 -1.66 2.64 17.67
N GLY A 355 -1.66 1.49 16.98
CA GLY A 355 -1.82 0.17 17.62
C GLY A 355 -3.22 -0.10 18.18
N CYS A 356 -4.25 0.57 17.65
CA CYS A 356 -5.64 0.36 18.08
C CYS A 356 -6.59 0.09 16.91
N GLU A 357 -7.54 -0.82 17.13
CA GLU A 357 -8.49 -1.23 16.11
C GLU A 357 -9.86 -0.59 16.34
N ALA A 358 -10.33 0.18 15.37
CA ALA A 358 -11.71 0.67 15.39
C ALA A 358 -12.68 -0.49 15.14
N ILE A 359 -13.69 -0.60 16.00
CA ILE A 359 -14.64 -1.73 16.03
C ILE A 359 -15.92 -1.36 15.28
N LYS A 360 -16.49 -0.19 15.58
CA LYS A 360 -17.69 0.33 14.90
C LYS A 360 -17.86 1.83 15.11
N VAL A 361 -18.55 2.46 14.17
CA VAL A 361 -19.12 3.80 14.33
C VAL A 361 -20.32 3.71 15.28
N LEU A 362 -20.37 4.64 16.23
CA LEU A 362 -21.54 4.87 17.07
C LEU A 362 -22.46 5.87 16.36
N HIS A 363 -23.74 5.55 16.26
CA HIS A 363 -24.75 6.44 15.68
C HIS A 363 -26.11 6.22 16.34
N GLU A 364 -26.89 7.29 16.36
CA GLU A 364 -28.19 7.34 17.02
C GLU A 364 -29.24 7.98 16.13
N ARG A 365 -30.51 7.68 16.39
CA ARG A 365 -31.63 8.36 15.72
C ARG A 365 -32.04 9.56 16.56
N LYS A 366 -31.88 10.76 16.02
CA LYS A 366 -32.34 11.99 16.67
C LYS A 366 -33.78 12.29 16.30
N LYS A 367 -34.55 12.82 17.27
CA LYS A 367 -35.95 13.20 17.06
C LYS A 367 -36.03 14.28 15.96
N GLY A 368 -36.91 14.09 14.98
CA GLY A 368 -37.09 15.02 13.86
C GLY A 368 -36.07 14.88 12.72
N LYS A 369 -35.20 13.86 12.74
CA LYS A 369 -34.30 13.55 11.61
C LYS A 369 -34.64 12.22 10.96
N ASP A 370 -34.58 12.21 9.63
CA ASP A 370 -34.84 11.01 8.82
C ASP A 370 -33.66 10.03 8.85
N ARG A 371 -32.44 10.56 8.87
CA ARG A 371 -31.18 9.80 8.95
C ARG A 371 -30.69 9.68 10.38
N ARG A 372 -29.97 8.59 10.68
CA ARG A 372 -29.20 8.48 11.93
C ARG A 372 -28.04 9.47 11.89
N THR A 373 -27.54 9.89 13.04
CA THR A 373 -26.39 10.80 13.14
C THR A 373 -25.23 10.08 13.82
N ALA A 374 -24.05 10.16 13.23
CA ALA A 374 -22.82 9.66 13.85
C ALA A 374 -22.50 10.45 15.13
N SER A 375 -22.09 9.74 16.17
CA SER A 375 -21.75 10.30 17.49
C SER A 375 -20.34 9.95 17.96
N GLY A 376 -19.63 9.08 17.24
CA GLY A 376 -18.30 8.64 17.63
C GLY A 376 -17.88 7.31 17.05
N VAL A 377 -16.83 6.75 17.62
CA VAL A 377 -16.25 5.44 17.25
C VAL A 377 -15.88 4.69 18.52
N ALA A 378 -16.28 3.41 18.59
CA ALA A 378 -15.75 2.47 19.56
C ALA A 378 -14.49 1.81 18.99
N PHE A 379 -13.44 1.71 19.80
CA PHE A 379 -12.16 1.13 19.41
C PHE A 379 -11.58 0.30 20.55
N GLY A 380 -10.71 -0.64 20.22
CA GLY A 380 -10.03 -1.48 21.21
C GLY A 380 -8.54 -1.59 20.96
N PHE A 381 -7.81 -1.90 22.02
CA PHE A 381 -6.37 -2.18 21.98
C PHE A 381 -6.04 -3.20 23.07
N GLU A 382 -4.84 -3.77 23.02
CA GLU A 382 -4.37 -4.71 24.02
C GLU A 382 -3.38 -4.02 24.97
N TYR A 383 -3.58 -4.20 26.28
CA TYR A 383 -2.68 -3.72 27.32
C TYR A 383 -2.42 -4.85 28.32
N ASN A 384 -1.16 -5.28 28.47
CA ASN A 384 -0.74 -6.41 29.31
C ASN A 384 -1.58 -7.69 29.06
N GLY A 385 -1.86 -8.01 27.79
CA GLY A 385 -2.66 -9.19 27.41
C GLY A 385 -4.18 -9.03 27.60
N VAL A 386 -4.65 -7.87 28.10
CA VAL A 386 -6.06 -7.58 28.32
C VAL A 386 -6.57 -6.65 27.22
N LYS A 387 -7.71 -7.01 26.62
CA LYS A 387 -8.38 -6.14 25.64
C LYS A 387 -9.12 -5.02 26.35
N GLU A 388 -8.72 -3.79 26.05
CA GLU A 388 -9.38 -2.58 26.50
C GLU A 388 -10.37 -2.11 25.43
N LEU A 389 -11.54 -1.62 25.85
CA LEU A 389 -12.58 -1.07 24.97
C LEU A 389 -12.81 0.39 25.33
N CYS A 390 -12.64 1.28 24.35
CA CYS A 390 -12.69 2.72 24.52
C CYS A 390 -13.61 3.36 23.48
N VAL A 391 -13.98 4.61 23.72
CA VAL A 391 -14.86 5.39 22.83
C VAL A 391 -14.25 6.76 22.56
N VAL A 392 -14.30 7.18 21.30
CA VAL A 392 -14.14 8.58 20.92
C VAL A 392 -15.53 9.13 20.58
N GLU A 393 -16.02 10.07 21.36
CA GLU A 393 -17.20 10.87 21.04
C GLU A 393 -16.79 12.04 20.15
N SER A 394 -17.54 12.26 19.06
CA SER A 394 -17.19 13.29 18.07
C SER A 394 -18.43 13.91 17.43
N LYS A 395 -18.29 15.13 16.88
CA LYS A 395 -19.34 15.80 16.12
C LYS A 395 -19.41 15.30 14.68
N VAL A 396 -18.29 14.81 14.16
CA VAL A 396 -18.13 14.22 12.81
C VAL A 396 -17.19 13.03 12.88
N THR A 397 -17.55 11.95 12.20
CA THR A 397 -16.72 10.75 12.03
C THR A 397 -16.27 10.63 10.58
N VAL A 398 -14.98 10.42 10.35
CA VAL A 398 -14.41 10.17 9.03
C VAL A 398 -13.75 8.80 8.99
N VAL A 399 -14.13 7.98 8.01
CA VAL A 399 -13.58 6.64 7.79
C VAL A 399 -12.60 6.69 6.62
N ALA A 400 -11.39 6.19 6.86
CA ALA A 400 -10.30 6.20 5.90
C ALA A 400 -9.42 4.93 6.04
N CYS A 401 -10.05 3.76 6.22
CA CYS A 401 -9.39 2.49 6.46
C CYS A 401 -8.81 1.84 5.17
N GLY A 402 -9.02 2.46 4.01
CA GLY A 402 -8.62 1.94 2.70
C GLY A 402 -9.65 0.99 2.09
N ALA A 403 -9.56 0.77 0.77
CA ALA A 403 -10.56 0.04 0.01
C ALA A 403 -10.80 -1.41 0.47
N LEU A 404 -9.86 -2.04 1.16
CA LEU A 404 -10.04 -3.40 1.66
C LEU A 404 -10.76 -3.46 3.02
N SER A 405 -10.55 -2.45 3.88
CA SER A 405 -10.99 -2.48 5.28
C SER A 405 -12.23 -1.63 5.54
N THR A 406 -12.39 -0.50 4.83
CA THR A 406 -13.54 0.41 4.98
C THR A 406 -14.89 -0.30 4.82
N PRO A 407 -15.10 -1.18 3.80
CA PRO A 407 -16.38 -1.87 3.64
C PRO A 407 -16.77 -2.74 4.85
N ALA A 408 -15.80 -3.49 5.40
CA ALA A 408 -16.02 -4.35 6.55
C ALA A 408 -16.36 -3.52 7.80
N PHE A 409 -15.64 -2.40 7.99
CA PHE A 409 -15.88 -1.49 9.11
C PHE A 409 -17.26 -0.82 9.04
N LEU A 410 -17.70 -0.36 7.86
CA LEU A 410 -19.03 0.21 7.67
C LEU A 410 -20.15 -0.83 7.91
N LYS A 411 -19.98 -2.06 7.43
CA LYS A 411 -20.91 -3.17 7.71
C LYS A 411 -20.96 -3.52 9.20
N ALA A 412 -19.81 -3.61 9.87
CA ALA A 412 -19.73 -3.83 11.32
C ALA A 412 -20.39 -2.68 12.13
N SER A 413 -20.42 -1.49 11.54
CA SER A 413 -21.14 -0.32 12.07
C SER A 413 -22.64 -0.36 11.80
N GLY A 414 -23.17 -1.38 11.13
CA GLY A 414 -24.60 -1.57 10.90
C GLY A 414 -25.18 -0.79 9.72
N LEU A 415 -24.34 -0.25 8.83
CA LEU A 415 -24.79 0.31 7.56
C LEU A 415 -25.24 -0.83 6.63
N LYS A 416 -26.29 -0.57 5.84
CA LYS A 416 -26.98 -1.57 5.01
C LYS A 416 -26.91 -1.31 3.51
N ASN A 417 -26.19 -0.27 3.09
CA ASN A 417 -26.15 0.15 1.70
C ASN A 417 -25.59 -0.99 0.84
N ALA A 418 -26.36 -1.38 -0.17
CA ALA A 418 -26.07 -2.55 -1.00
C ALA A 418 -24.79 -2.42 -1.84
N ASN A 419 -24.22 -1.22 -1.94
CA ASN A 419 -22.98 -0.93 -2.68
C ASN A 419 -21.72 -1.11 -1.80
N ILE A 420 -21.85 -1.26 -0.48
CA ILE A 420 -20.70 -1.42 0.41
C ILE A 420 -19.96 -2.73 0.09
N GLY A 421 -18.71 -2.58 -0.33
CA GLY A 421 -17.82 -3.67 -0.71
C GLY A 421 -18.00 -4.15 -2.15
N LYS A 422 -18.71 -3.42 -3.01
CA LYS A 422 -18.82 -3.71 -4.46
C LYS A 422 -17.95 -2.76 -5.26
N HIS A 423 -17.74 -3.07 -6.54
CA HIS A 423 -16.98 -2.23 -7.48
C HIS A 423 -15.50 -2.09 -7.10
N LEU A 424 -14.93 -3.12 -6.47
CA LEU A 424 -13.50 -3.15 -6.16
C LEU A 424 -12.70 -3.24 -7.46
N HIS A 425 -11.82 -2.27 -7.70
CA HIS A 425 -10.80 -2.31 -8.74
C HIS A 425 -9.43 -2.56 -8.12
N LEU A 426 -8.57 -3.29 -8.83
CA LEU A 426 -7.27 -3.73 -8.32
C LEU A 426 -6.07 -3.21 -9.13
N HIS A 427 -6.24 -2.55 -10.28
CA HIS A 427 -5.10 -2.23 -11.18
C HIS A 427 -4.14 -3.43 -11.33
N PRO A 428 -4.59 -4.54 -11.95
CA PRO A 428 -3.78 -5.73 -12.07
C PRO A 428 -2.50 -5.43 -12.84
N VAL A 429 -1.39 -5.99 -12.38
CA VAL A 429 -0.09 -5.89 -13.05
C VAL A 429 0.42 -7.27 -13.45
N THR A 430 1.09 -7.32 -14.60
CA THR A 430 1.89 -8.47 -15.03
C THR A 430 3.27 -7.99 -15.46
N MET A 431 4.28 -8.84 -15.37
CA MET A 431 5.68 -8.42 -15.56
C MET A 431 6.44 -9.34 -16.50
N ALA A 432 7.51 -8.79 -17.06
CA ALA A 432 8.58 -9.55 -17.68
C ALA A 432 9.92 -9.16 -17.03
N TRP A 433 10.91 -10.02 -17.19
CA TRP A 433 12.23 -9.84 -16.62
C TRP A 433 13.33 -10.00 -17.68
N GLY A 434 14.44 -9.31 -17.48
CA GLY A 434 15.63 -9.40 -18.32
C GLY A 434 16.91 -9.47 -17.50
N TYR A 435 17.81 -10.39 -17.83
CA TYR A 435 19.10 -10.57 -17.17
C TYR A 435 20.21 -9.81 -17.90
N PHE A 436 21.00 -9.04 -17.15
CA PHE A 436 22.09 -8.19 -17.64
C PHE A 436 23.39 -8.51 -16.89
N PRO A 437 24.21 -9.45 -17.40
CA PRO A 437 25.42 -9.89 -16.72
C PRO A 437 26.46 -8.78 -16.59
N GLU A 438 27.28 -8.88 -15.54
CA GLU A 438 28.49 -8.08 -15.38
C GLU A 438 29.54 -8.58 -16.37
N ALA A 439 29.83 -7.79 -17.41
CA ALA A 439 30.88 -8.13 -18.37
C ALA A 439 31.75 -6.88 -18.65
N PRO A 440 32.99 -6.82 -18.15
CA PRO A 440 33.83 -5.62 -18.29
C PRO A 440 34.36 -5.36 -19.71
N HIS A 441 34.17 -6.28 -20.68
CA HIS A 441 34.85 -6.19 -21.99
C HIS A 441 33.99 -6.57 -23.21
N SER A 442 32.65 -6.49 -23.11
CA SER A 442 31.77 -6.70 -24.26
C SER A 442 31.12 -5.37 -24.68
N ALA A 443 31.22 -5.01 -25.96
CA ALA A 443 30.50 -3.87 -26.53
C ALA A 443 28.97 -3.97 -26.40
N THR A 444 28.45 -5.13 -25.97
CA THR A 444 27.02 -5.41 -25.73
C THR A 444 26.68 -5.58 -24.25
N ALA A 445 27.59 -5.25 -23.34
CA ALA A 445 27.33 -5.27 -21.89
C ALA A 445 26.50 -4.06 -21.45
N TRP A 446 25.72 -4.22 -20.38
CA TRP A 446 25.07 -3.07 -19.76
C TRP A 446 26.15 -2.09 -19.26
N PRO A 447 26.09 -0.79 -19.63
CA PRO A 447 27.18 0.15 -19.38
C PRO A 447 27.42 0.39 -17.89
N GLU A 448 26.37 0.34 -17.07
CA GLU A 448 26.45 0.59 -15.63
C GLU A 448 26.57 -0.74 -14.86
N GLY A 449 27.71 -1.42 -15.03
CA GLY A 449 27.95 -2.77 -14.48
C GLY A 449 27.84 -2.90 -12.96
N GLN A 450 27.85 -1.78 -12.21
CA GLN A 450 27.77 -1.78 -10.75
C GLN A 450 26.34 -1.68 -10.21
N LYS A 451 25.40 -1.01 -10.90
CA LYS A 451 24.06 -0.72 -10.37
C LYS A 451 23.22 -1.97 -10.17
N LYS A 452 22.66 -2.19 -8.98
CA LYS A 452 21.83 -3.38 -8.71
C LYS A 452 20.34 -3.09 -8.86
N SER A 453 19.56 -4.14 -9.11
CA SER A 453 18.11 -4.07 -9.30
C SER A 453 17.31 -3.65 -8.07
N TYR A 454 17.90 -3.69 -6.87
CA TYR A 454 17.28 -3.28 -5.61
C TYR A 454 17.74 -1.89 -5.14
N GLU A 455 18.56 -1.19 -5.93
CA GLU A 455 19.12 0.11 -5.58
C GLU A 455 18.46 1.25 -6.37
N GLY A 456 18.56 2.45 -5.82
CA GLY A 456 18.31 3.69 -6.53
C GLY A 456 16.94 4.33 -6.35
N GLY A 457 16.70 5.36 -7.16
CA GLY A 457 15.45 6.11 -7.17
C GLY A 457 14.27 5.21 -7.53
N ILE A 458 13.20 5.26 -6.74
CA ILE A 458 12.03 4.42 -6.93
C ILE A 458 11.12 5.01 -8.01
N MET A 459 10.78 4.19 -9.01
CA MET A 459 9.86 4.52 -10.11
C MET A 459 10.12 5.91 -10.73
N THR A 460 11.20 6.05 -11.48
CA THR A 460 11.57 7.30 -12.19
C THR A 460 11.18 7.29 -13.66
N ALA A 461 10.98 6.13 -14.28
CA ALA A 461 10.64 6.00 -15.69
C ALA A 461 9.29 5.30 -15.91
N MET A 462 8.52 5.77 -16.89
CA MET A 462 7.34 5.08 -17.40
C MET A 462 7.23 5.18 -18.92
N SER A 463 6.52 4.26 -19.53
CA SER A 463 6.09 4.36 -20.92
C SER A 463 4.57 4.30 -21.04
N THR A 464 4.02 5.13 -21.92
CA THR A 464 2.60 5.17 -22.28
C THR A 464 2.30 4.43 -23.59
N VAL A 465 3.22 3.62 -24.11
CA VAL A 465 3.09 2.95 -25.42
C VAL A 465 1.84 2.06 -25.55
N VAL A 466 1.32 1.52 -24.45
CA VAL A 466 0.06 0.74 -24.41
C VAL A 466 -1.09 1.54 -23.76
N SER A 467 -0.81 2.75 -23.27
CA SER A 467 -1.78 3.55 -22.54
C SER A 467 -2.73 4.22 -23.51
N ASN A 468 -4.03 3.95 -23.36
CA ASN A 468 -5.07 4.58 -24.16
C ASN A 468 -4.82 4.50 -25.68
N ALA A 469 -4.19 3.42 -26.17
CA ALA A 469 -3.73 3.30 -27.55
C ALA A 469 -4.89 3.38 -28.58
N ASN A 470 -6.11 3.03 -28.17
CA ASN A 470 -7.33 3.09 -28.98
C ASN A 470 -8.23 4.29 -28.62
N LYS A 471 -7.74 5.27 -27.86
CA LYS A 471 -8.50 6.44 -27.36
C LYS A 471 -9.73 6.08 -26.50
N SER A 472 -9.83 4.86 -25.99
CA SER A 472 -10.96 4.40 -25.16
C SER A 472 -10.94 4.89 -23.71
N GLY A 473 -9.84 5.52 -23.27
CA GLY A 473 -9.53 5.79 -21.87
C GLY A 473 -8.94 4.60 -21.12
N TYR A 474 -8.85 3.41 -21.75
CA TYR A 474 -8.36 2.17 -21.14
C TYR A 474 -7.12 1.65 -21.86
N GLY A 475 -6.26 0.95 -21.14
CA GLY A 475 -4.97 0.45 -21.63
C GLY A 475 -4.06 0.04 -20.48
N ALA A 476 -2.76 -0.01 -20.75
CA ALA A 476 -1.76 -0.26 -19.72
C ALA A 476 -0.60 0.75 -19.78
N VAL A 477 -0.05 1.10 -18.63
CA VAL A 477 1.22 1.83 -18.51
C VAL A 477 2.34 0.86 -18.18
N ILE A 478 3.55 1.14 -18.69
CA ILE A 478 4.74 0.32 -18.42
C ILE A 478 5.62 1.05 -17.41
N GLN A 479 5.99 0.37 -16.33
CA GLN A 479 6.75 0.91 -15.21
C GLN A 479 7.64 -0.18 -14.60
N THR A 480 8.39 0.13 -13.55
CA THR A 480 9.31 -0.82 -12.89
C THR A 480 8.99 -0.98 -11.40
N PRO A 481 9.08 -2.19 -10.84
CA PRO A 481 8.83 -2.41 -9.42
C PRO A 481 10.07 -2.14 -8.58
N ALA A 482 9.88 -1.98 -7.26
CA ALA A 482 10.97 -2.11 -6.29
C ALA A 482 10.89 -3.50 -5.65
N LEU A 483 11.89 -4.34 -5.88
CA LEU A 483 11.91 -5.74 -5.45
C LEU A 483 13.17 -6.04 -4.64
N HIS A 484 12.96 -6.58 -3.44
CA HIS A 484 14.00 -7.17 -2.61
C HIS A 484 13.94 -8.71 -2.72
N PRO A 485 14.95 -9.46 -2.21
CA PRO A 485 15.09 -10.89 -2.47
C PRO A 485 13.84 -11.74 -2.18
N GLY A 486 13.11 -11.44 -1.10
CA GLY A 486 11.87 -12.09 -0.71
C GLY A 486 10.78 -11.92 -1.76
N MET A 487 10.37 -10.68 -2.04
CA MET A 487 9.36 -10.34 -3.05
C MET A 487 9.77 -10.87 -4.43
N PHE A 488 11.03 -10.69 -4.82
CA PHE A 488 11.56 -11.23 -6.08
C PHE A 488 11.35 -12.75 -6.18
N SER A 489 11.72 -13.49 -5.13
CA SER A 489 11.59 -14.95 -5.10
C SER A 489 10.14 -15.42 -5.15
N GLY A 490 9.23 -14.66 -4.53
CA GLY A 490 7.79 -14.87 -4.57
C GLY A 490 7.18 -14.62 -5.96
N LEU A 491 7.82 -13.83 -6.82
CA LEU A 491 7.35 -13.51 -8.18
C LEU A 491 7.90 -14.48 -9.25
N ILE A 492 9.19 -14.81 -9.24
CA ILE A 492 9.81 -15.61 -10.30
C ILE A 492 9.23 -17.03 -10.40
N PRO A 493 9.03 -17.60 -11.60
CA PRO A 493 8.46 -18.94 -11.73
C PRO A 493 9.40 -20.00 -11.15
N TRP A 494 8.83 -21.08 -10.61
CA TRP A 494 9.60 -22.21 -10.09
C TRP A 494 9.54 -23.37 -11.09
N VAL A 495 10.70 -23.75 -11.64
CA VAL A 495 10.83 -24.90 -12.55
C VAL A 495 11.55 -26.09 -11.89
N SER A 496 12.60 -25.81 -11.12
CA SER A 496 13.34 -26.80 -10.33
C SER A 496 14.09 -26.11 -9.19
N GLY A 497 14.64 -26.88 -8.25
CA GLY A 497 15.48 -26.31 -7.20
C GLY A 497 16.76 -25.67 -7.76
N ALA A 498 17.33 -26.25 -8.83
CA ALA A 498 18.52 -25.72 -9.49
C ALA A 498 18.23 -24.41 -10.25
N ASP A 499 17.10 -24.34 -10.97
CA ASP A 499 16.67 -23.13 -11.68
C ASP A 499 16.40 -21.98 -10.71
N MET A 500 15.68 -22.23 -9.61
CA MET A 500 15.42 -21.23 -8.57
C MET A 500 16.73 -20.67 -7.99
N LYS A 501 17.69 -21.54 -7.63
CA LYS A 501 19.01 -21.09 -7.16
C LYS A 501 19.72 -20.23 -8.20
N ARG A 502 19.74 -20.64 -9.47
CA ARG A 502 20.34 -19.86 -10.55
C ARG A 502 19.72 -18.47 -10.70
N ARG A 503 18.39 -18.38 -10.68
CA ARG A 503 17.65 -17.10 -10.76
C ARG A 503 17.97 -16.20 -9.56
N MET A 504 18.00 -16.77 -8.36
CA MET A 504 18.32 -16.04 -7.15
C MET A 504 19.78 -15.56 -7.14
N CYS A 505 20.75 -16.34 -7.61
CA CYS A 505 22.14 -15.86 -7.77
C CYS A 505 22.29 -14.74 -8.81
N ARG A 506 21.30 -14.57 -9.71
CA ARG A 506 21.27 -13.52 -10.74
C ARG A 506 20.37 -12.33 -10.38
N PHE A 507 19.71 -12.35 -9.22
CA PHE A 507 18.59 -11.44 -8.93
C PHE A 507 19.00 -9.97 -9.01
N SER A 508 20.18 -9.64 -8.48
CA SER A 508 20.71 -8.29 -8.38
C SER A 508 21.02 -7.66 -9.75
N ARG A 509 21.11 -8.50 -10.79
CA ARG A 509 21.36 -8.14 -12.19
C ARG A 509 20.18 -8.48 -13.11
N THR A 510 19.00 -8.72 -12.53
CA THR A 510 17.77 -9.02 -13.28
C THR A 510 16.81 -7.85 -13.15
N ALA A 511 16.62 -7.12 -14.25
CA ALA A 511 15.65 -6.03 -14.31
C ALA A 511 14.23 -6.58 -14.44
N HIS A 512 13.27 -5.95 -13.77
CA HIS A 512 11.85 -6.23 -13.91
C HIS A 512 11.14 -5.00 -14.46
N VAL A 513 10.25 -5.24 -15.41
CA VAL A 513 9.40 -4.20 -16.00
C VAL A 513 7.99 -4.76 -16.05
N PHE A 514 6.99 -3.98 -15.63
CA PHE A 514 5.61 -4.41 -15.53
C PHE A 514 4.67 -3.56 -16.38
N ALA A 515 3.60 -4.19 -16.85
CA ALA A 515 2.44 -3.52 -17.40
C ALA A 515 1.35 -3.45 -16.34
N LEU A 516 0.82 -2.25 -16.09
CA LEU A 516 -0.27 -1.98 -15.16
C LEU A 516 -1.50 -1.57 -15.95
N ALA A 517 -2.57 -2.36 -15.87
CA ALA A 517 -3.81 -2.05 -16.58
C ALA A 517 -4.70 -1.10 -15.77
N ARG A 518 -5.35 -0.18 -16.48
CA ARG A 518 -6.58 0.43 -16.00
C ARG A 518 -7.70 -0.59 -16.17
N ASP A 519 -8.14 -1.22 -15.09
CA ASP A 519 -9.09 -2.32 -15.17
C ASP A 519 -10.55 -1.88 -15.33
N ARG A 520 -11.25 -2.50 -16.28
CA ARG A 520 -12.71 -2.53 -16.37
C ARG A 520 -13.30 -3.58 -15.45
N GLY A 521 -12.56 -4.68 -15.27
CA GLY A 521 -12.84 -5.74 -14.33
C GLY A 521 -13.05 -5.17 -12.95
N SER A 522 -13.98 -5.78 -12.21
CA SER A 522 -14.31 -5.35 -10.86
C SER A 522 -14.58 -6.55 -9.97
N GLY A 523 -14.63 -6.28 -8.67
CA GLY A 523 -14.69 -7.26 -7.63
C GLY A 523 -15.57 -6.86 -6.47
N THR A 524 -15.53 -7.69 -5.44
CA THR A 524 -16.16 -7.43 -4.16
C THR A 524 -15.19 -7.69 -3.02
N VAL A 525 -15.41 -7.03 -1.89
CA VAL A 525 -14.66 -7.23 -0.65
C VAL A 525 -15.63 -7.26 0.52
N SER A 526 -15.55 -8.33 1.30
CA SER A 526 -16.33 -8.48 2.53
C SER A 526 -15.48 -8.16 3.76
N SER A 527 -14.19 -8.47 3.68
CA SER A 527 -13.14 -8.12 4.65
C SER A 527 -11.78 -8.10 3.94
N PRO A 528 -10.71 -7.56 4.57
CA PRO A 528 -9.36 -7.65 4.01
C PRO A 528 -8.86 -9.07 3.71
N SER A 529 -9.49 -10.09 4.30
CA SER A 529 -9.17 -11.50 4.10
C SER A 529 -10.14 -12.22 3.16
N SER A 530 -11.10 -11.52 2.57
CA SER A 530 -12.07 -12.07 1.61
C SER A 530 -12.28 -11.08 0.48
N ILE A 531 -11.56 -11.33 -0.61
CA ILE A 531 -11.42 -10.45 -1.77
C ILE A 531 -11.75 -11.26 -3.02
N ASN A 532 -12.82 -10.87 -3.72
CA ASN A 532 -13.16 -11.42 -5.01
C ASN A 532 -12.84 -10.41 -6.10
N TYR A 533 -12.22 -10.84 -7.20
CA TYR A 533 -11.93 -9.98 -8.33
C TYR A 533 -12.08 -10.76 -9.63
N ARG A 534 -12.70 -10.13 -10.63
CA ARG A 534 -12.83 -10.70 -11.96
C ARG A 534 -12.23 -9.74 -12.99
N MET A 535 -11.13 -10.16 -13.59
CA MET A 535 -10.49 -9.44 -14.69
C MET A 535 -11.36 -9.46 -15.95
N ASP A 536 -11.52 -8.32 -16.61
CA ASP A 536 -12.23 -8.24 -17.88
C ASP A 536 -11.37 -8.80 -19.04
N ALA A 537 -12.01 -9.22 -20.14
CA ALA A 537 -11.30 -9.71 -21.32
C ALA A 537 -10.44 -8.63 -21.98
N GLU A 538 -10.88 -7.38 -21.95
CA GLU A 538 -10.09 -6.28 -22.50
C GLU A 538 -8.90 -5.92 -21.60
N ASP A 539 -9.04 -6.07 -20.28
CA ASP A 539 -7.93 -5.89 -19.33
C ASP A 539 -6.83 -6.91 -19.60
N GLU A 540 -7.20 -8.19 -19.78
CA GLU A 540 -6.25 -9.26 -20.11
C GLU A 540 -5.51 -8.95 -21.42
N LYS A 541 -6.23 -8.53 -22.47
CA LYS A 541 -5.60 -8.13 -23.74
C LYS A 541 -4.65 -6.95 -23.58
N ASN A 542 -5.01 -5.95 -22.77
CA ASN A 542 -4.16 -4.78 -22.51
C ASN A 542 -2.89 -5.18 -21.75
N LEU A 543 -2.99 -6.10 -20.79
CA LEU A 543 -1.84 -6.67 -20.09
C LEU A 543 -0.95 -7.52 -21.01
N GLN A 544 -1.55 -8.31 -21.91
CA GLN A 544 -0.82 -9.10 -22.91
C GLN A 544 -0.06 -8.22 -23.90
N LYS A 545 -0.69 -7.13 -24.40
CA LYS A 545 0.01 -6.09 -25.19
C LYS A 545 1.12 -5.44 -24.38
N GLY A 546 0.87 -5.17 -23.10
CA GLY A 546 1.87 -4.71 -22.15
C GLY A 546 3.09 -5.63 -22.11
N LEU A 547 2.89 -6.93 -21.85
CA LEU A 547 3.96 -7.94 -21.82
C LEU A 547 4.75 -8.01 -23.13
N GLU A 548 4.07 -7.96 -24.27
CA GLU A 548 4.71 -7.93 -25.58
C GLU A 548 5.69 -6.76 -25.69
N LYS A 549 5.26 -5.55 -25.31
CA LYS A 549 6.13 -4.36 -25.31
C LYS A 549 7.24 -4.47 -24.28
N THR A 550 6.95 -4.96 -23.09
CA THR A 550 7.95 -5.17 -22.02
C THR A 550 9.08 -6.11 -22.46
N LEU A 551 8.76 -7.25 -23.09
CA LEU A 551 9.78 -8.18 -23.59
C LEU A 551 10.68 -7.54 -24.65
N ARG A 552 10.10 -6.72 -25.54
CA ARG A 552 10.86 -5.97 -26.55
C ARG A 552 11.74 -4.91 -25.92
N ILE A 553 11.22 -4.15 -24.97
CA ILE A 553 11.97 -3.11 -24.23
C ILE A 553 13.19 -3.74 -23.56
N LEU A 554 13.02 -4.87 -22.86
CA LEU A 554 14.12 -5.57 -22.20
C LEU A 554 15.19 -6.04 -23.20
N ALA A 555 14.77 -6.60 -24.34
CA ALA A 555 15.68 -7.03 -25.39
C ALA A 555 16.45 -5.85 -26.01
N ALA A 556 15.75 -4.77 -26.35
CA ALA A 556 16.33 -3.56 -26.94
C ALA A 556 17.28 -2.84 -25.97
N ALA A 557 16.99 -2.88 -24.67
CA ALA A 557 17.89 -2.38 -23.63
C ALA A 557 19.20 -3.18 -23.50
N GLY A 558 19.28 -4.37 -24.12
CA GLY A 558 20.47 -5.21 -24.16
C GLY A 558 20.44 -6.42 -23.21
N ALA A 559 19.26 -6.88 -22.78
CA ALA A 559 19.16 -8.09 -21.96
C ALA A 559 19.77 -9.29 -22.68
N GLU A 560 20.56 -10.10 -21.97
CA GLU A 560 21.08 -11.36 -22.50
C GLU A 560 20.00 -12.44 -22.53
N GLU A 561 19.19 -12.52 -21.47
CA GLU A 561 18.11 -13.48 -21.34
C GLU A 561 16.83 -12.75 -20.91
N ILE A 562 15.70 -13.08 -21.52
CA ILE A 562 14.39 -12.53 -21.17
C ILE A 562 13.37 -13.63 -20.88
N GLY A 563 12.33 -13.28 -20.11
CA GLY A 563 11.19 -14.15 -19.91
C GLY A 563 10.05 -13.46 -19.17
N THR A 564 8.98 -14.21 -18.92
CA THR A 564 7.81 -13.75 -18.17
C THR A 564 7.71 -14.48 -16.82
N HIS A 565 6.69 -14.16 -16.03
CA HIS A 565 6.36 -14.90 -14.80
C HIS A 565 5.35 -16.05 -15.01
N HIS A 566 5.20 -16.53 -16.24
CA HIS A 566 4.39 -17.70 -16.52
C HIS A 566 4.99 -18.95 -15.86
N SER A 567 4.14 -19.85 -15.36
CA SER A 567 4.50 -21.02 -14.54
C SER A 567 5.42 -22.01 -15.22
N THR A 568 5.42 -22.05 -16.55
CA THR A 568 6.37 -22.87 -17.34
C THR A 568 7.81 -22.39 -17.22
N GLY A 569 8.04 -21.14 -16.80
CA GLY A 569 9.37 -20.56 -16.63
C GLY A 569 10.21 -20.46 -17.91
N LYS A 570 9.57 -20.49 -19.08
CA LYS A 570 10.24 -20.38 -20.39
C LYS A 570 11.02 -19.06 -20.45
N SER A 571 12.25 -19.14 -20.96
CA SER A 571 13.11 -17.98 -21.20
C SER A 571 13.78 -18.09 -22.57
N LEU A 572 14.34 -16.97 -23.03
CA LEU A 572 15.04 -16.87 -24.30
C LEU A 572 16.36 -16.14 -24.11
N ASN A 573 17.47 -16.73 -24.53
CA ASN A 573 18.73 -15.99 -24.67
C ASN A 573 18.67 -15.18 -25.98
N VAL A 574 18.50 -13.86 -25.86
CA VAL A 574 18.28 -12.94 -26.98
C VAL A 574 19.50 -12.90 -27.92
N LYS A 575 20.71 -13.09 -27.37
CA LYS A 575 21.97 -13.00 -28.11
C LYS A 575 22.30 -14.28 -28.90
N ALA A 576 21.62 -15.38 -28.63
CA ALA A 576 21.93 -16.70 -29.19
C ALA A 576 20.89 -17.20 -30.21
N VAL A 577 19.90 -16.38 -30.57
CA VAL A 577 18.77 -16.80 -31.41
C VAL A 577 18.57 -15.89 -32.60
N SER A 578 17.92 -16.41 -33.63
CA SER A 578 17.52 -15.60 -34.79
C SER A 578 16.36 -14.64 -34.45
N TYR A 579 16.22 -13.56 -35.22
CA TYR A 579 15.08 -12.64 -35.10
C TYR A 579 13.73 -13.37 -35.20
N ARG A 580 13.62 -14.37 -36.09
CA ARG A 580 12.40 -15.17 -36.23
C ARG A 580 12.04 -15.95 -34.96
N GLU A 581 13.04 -16.49 -34.28
CA GLU A 581 12.84 -17.21 -33.01
C GLU A 581 12.47 -16.26 -31.88
N PHE A 582 13.09 -15.08 -31.85
CA PHE A 582 12.75 -13.99 -30.93
C PHE A 582 11.28 -13.56 -31.11
N GLU A 583 10.86 -13.24 -32.33
CA GLU A 583 9.48 -12.83 -32.63
C GLU A 583 8.47 -13.91 -32.25
N ARG A 584 8.79 -15.18 -32.52
CA ARG A 584 7.96 -16.32 -32.10
C ARG A 584 7.85 -16.38 -30.58
N PHE A 585 8.97 -16.26 -29.85
CA PHE A 585 8.97 -16.28 -28.39
C PHE A 585 8.14 -15.15 -27.80
N VAL A 586 8.35 -13.91 -28.26
CA VAL A 586 7.60 -12.74 -27.78
C VAL A 586 6.10 -12.95 -27.99
N LYS A 587 5.68 -13.33 -29.20
CA LYS A 587 4.28 -13.57 -29.54
C LYS A 587 3.65 -14.69 -28.71
N GLU A 588 4.36 -15.81 -28.55
CA GLU A 588 3.86 -16.96 -27.79
C GLU A 588 3.71 -16.64 -26.31
N GLU A 589 4.74 -16.05 -25.68
CA GLU A 589 4.76 -15.81 -24.24
C GLU A 589 3.85 -14.65 -23.83
N SER A 590 3.74 -13.60 -24.65
CA SER A 590 2.85 -12.47 -24.35
C SER A 590 1.37 -12.80 -24.56
N ALA A 591 1.04 -13.77 -25.43
CA ALA A 591 -0.35 -14.16 -25.72
C ALA A 591 -0.91 -15.24 -24.77
N ARG A 592 -0.11 -15.70 -23.79
CA ARG A 592 -0.58 -16.70 -22.83
C ARG A 592 -1.74 -16.16 -21.99
N PRO A 593 -2.71 -17.00 -21.61
CA PRO A 593 -3.73 -16.62 -20.64
C PRO A 593 -3.06 -16.17 -19.34
N LEU A 594 -3.54 -15.07 -18.76
CA LEU A 594 -3.04 -14.53 -17.49
C LEU A 594 -3.87 -15.00 -16.29
N ARG A 595 -5.02 -15.63 -16.56
CA ARG A 595 -5.96 -16.18 -15.58
C ARG A 595 -5.58 -17.60 -15.15
N ASP A 596 -6.34 -18.19 -14.24
CA ASP A 596 -6.20 -19.61 -13.82
C ASP A 596 -4.87 -19.99 -13.17
N LEU A 597 -4.17 -19.01 -12.60
CA LEU A 597 -2.89 -19.18 -11.88
C LEU A 597 -1.72 -19.61 -12.78
N THR A 598 -1.84 -19.40 -14.09
CA THR A 598 -0.78 -19.65 -15.07
C THR A 598 0.39 -18.68 -14.94
N GLY A 599 0.15 -17.49 -14.39
CA GLY A 599 1.17 -16.51 -14.06
C GLY A 599 0.90 -15.82 -12.73
N GLN A 600 1.79 -14.91 -12.38
CA GLN A 600 1.66 -14.07 -11.18
C GLN A 600 1.10 -12.70 -11.57
N ILE A 601 -0.11 -12.40 -11.10
CA ILE A 601 -0.69 -11.05 -11.16
C ILE A 601 -0.57 -10.43 -9.77
N CYS A 602 -0.20 -9.16 -9.73
CA CYS A 602 -0.07 -8.41 -8.49
C CYS A 602 -0.93 -7.14 -8.51
N SER A 603 -1.16 -6.57 -7.35
CA SER A 603 -1.84 -5.29 -7.16
C SER A 603 -1.25 -4.58 -5.94
N ALA A 604 -0.97 -3.29 -6.10
CA ALA A 604 -0.67 -2.38 -4.98
C ALA A 604 -1.72 -1.24 -4.89
N HIS A 605 -2.76 -1.27 -5.72
CA HIS A 605 -3.75 -0.20 -5.80
C HIS A 605 -5.16 -0.79 -5.72
N GLN A 606 -5.79 -0.64 -4.56
CA GLN A 606 -7.16 -1.10 -4.32
C GLN A 606 -8.07 0.12 -4.21
N MET A 607 -9.18 0.14 -4.95
CA MET A 607 -10.08 1.29 -5.02
C MET A 607 -11.53 0.92 -5.32
N GLY A 608 -12.46 1.86 -5.09
CA GLY A 608 -13.85 1.79 -5.54
C GLY A 608 -14.84 1.00 -4.70
N SER A 609 -14.38 0.30 -3.66
CA SER A 609 -15.21 -0.57 -2.83
C SER A 609 -16.33 0.12 -2.03
N CYS A 610 -16.34 1.45 -1.96
CA CYS A 610 -17.41 2.28 -1.40
C CYS A 610 -17.60 3.54 -2.27
N ARG A 611 -17.71 3.34 -3.59
CA ARG A 611 -17.69 4.44 -4.58
C ARG A 611 -18.65 5.58 -4.25
N MET A 612 -18.21 6.78 -4.61
CA MET A 612 -18.97 8.02 -4.66
C MET A 612 -19.97 8.01 -5.82
N GLY A 613 -21.11 8.69 -5.65
CA GLY A 613 -22.12 8.85 -6.69
C GLY A 613 -23.11 9.95 -6.36
N VAL A 614 -24.15 10.08 -7.19
CA VAL A 614 -25.21 11.10 -7.05
C VAL A 614 -26.47 10.58 -6.35
N ASN A 615 -26.57 9.27 -6.13
CA ASN A 615 -27.73 8.66 -5.49
C ASN A 615 -27.36 7.42 -4.64
N PRO A 616 -28.16 7.07 -3.62
CA PRO A 616 -27.89 5.94 -2.72
C PRO A 616 -28.07 4.56 -3.35
N LYS A 617 -28.74 4.45 -4.50
CA LYS A 617 -28.95 3.15 -5.17
C LYS A 617 -27.66 2.65 -5.81
N GLU A 618 -26.80 3.57 -6.25
CA GLU A 618 -25.61 3.25 -7.03
C GLU A 618 -24.30 3.53 -6.29
N SER A 619 -24.34 4.19 -5.12
CA SER A 619 -23.13 4.62 -4.40
C SER A 619 -23.28 4.52 -2.89
N VAL A 620 -22.14 4.54 -2.18
CA VAL A 620 -22.08 4.49 -0.71
C VAL A 620 -22.06 5.90 -0.11
N VAL A 621 -21.36 6.82 -0.78
CA VAL A 621 -21.25 8.22 -0.38
C VAL A 621 -21.69 9.16 -1.51
N ASN A 622 -22.16 10.34 -1.13
CA ASN A 622 -22.42 11.42 -2.07
C ASN A 622 -21.12 12.12 -2.49
N GLN A 623 -21.23 13.16 -3.34
CA GLN A 623 -20.08 13.90 -3.86
C GLN A 623 -19.21 14.58 -2.78
N THR A 624 -19.75 14.86 -1.60
CA THR A 624 -18.99 15.46 -0.50
C THR A 624 -18.25 14.43 0.35
N GLY A 625 -18.40 13.14 0.03
CA GLY A 625 -17.88 12.02 0.81
C GLY A 625 -18.76 11.61 1.98
N GLU A 626 -19.93 12.22 2.20
CA GLU A 626 -20.85 11.84 3.27
C GLU A 626 -21.65 10.58 2.89
N THR A 627 -21.79 9.62 3.82
CA THR A 627 -22.58 8.41 3.59
C THR A 627 -24.07 8.74 3.46
N TRP A 628 -24.79 8.06 2.57
CA TRP A 628 -26.23 8.30 2.41
C TRP A 628 -27.07 7.95 3.64
N GLU A 629 -26.62 6.98 4.44
CA GLU A 629 -27.42 6.43 5.55
C GLU A 629 -27.25 7.18 6.88
N VAL A 630 -26.06 7.73 7.13
CA VAL A 630 -25.70 8.32 8.42
C VAL A 630 -25.14 9.72 8.21
N GLU A 631 -25.81 10.71 8.81
CA GLU A 631 -25.38 12.10 8.80
C GLU A 631 -24.15 12.30 9.69
N GLY A 632 -23.18 13.08 9.22
CA GLY A 632 -21.92 13.33 9.91
C GLY A 632 -20.94 12.15 9.83
N LEU A 633 -21.21 11.13 9.01
CA LEU A 633 -20.30 10.04 8.71
C LEU A 633 -19.77 10.20 7.28
N PHE A 634 -18.45 10.40 7.15
CA PHE A 634 -17.77 10.59 5.86
C PHE A 634 -16.82 9.44 5.56
N VAL A 635 -16.52 9.23 4.28
CA VAL A 635 -15.47 8.32 3.81
C VAL A 635 -14.47 9.12 2.98
N ALA A 636 -13.18 8.97 3.27
CA ALA A 636 -12.10 9.73 2.65
C ALA A 636 -10.88 8.84 2.40
N ASP A 637 -11.02 7.82 1.55
CA ASP A 637 -9.93 6.95 1.10
C ASP A 637 -10.17 6.46 -0.35
N THR A 638 -9.33 5.56 -0.87
CA THR A 638 -9.45 5.07 -2.25
C THR A 638 -10.73 4.28 -2.52
N SER A 639 -11.47 3.85 -1.50
CA SER A 639 -12.75 3.16 -1.67
C SER A 639 -13.79 4.03 -2.37
N VAL A 640 -13.67 5.36 -2.33
CA VAL A 640 -14.69 6.27 -2.90
C VAL A 640 -14.54 6.49 -4.41
N PHE A 641 -13.51 5.94 -5.04
CA PHE A 641 -13.26 6.16 -6.47
C PHE A 641 -14.39 5.55 -7.33
N PRO A 642 -14.93 6.26 -8.33
CA PRO A 642 -15.94 5.69 -9.23
C PRO A 642 -15.43 4.53 -10.09
N THR A 643 -14.20 4.64 -10.62
CA THR A 643 -13.54 3.65 -11.47
C THR A 643 -12.03 3.60 -11.21
N ALA A 644 -11.33 2.65 -11.85
CA ALA A 644 -9.87 2.60 -11.90
C ALA A 644 -9.25 3.86 -12.56
N LEU A 645 -8.07 4.29 -12.11
CA LEU A 645 -7.37 5.47 -12.64
C LEU A 645 -6.45 5.20 -13.84
N GLY A 646 -5.84 4.02 -13.91
CA GLY A 646 -4.77 3.70 -14.87
C GLY A 646 -3.39 4.29 -14.52
N VAL A 647 -3.27 5.00 -13.39
CA VAL A 647 -2.03 5.53 -12.82
C VAL A 647 -2.03 5.36 -11.29
N ASN A 648 -0.90 5.61 -10.62
CA ASN A 648 -0.79 5.48 -9.16
C ASN A 648 -1.74 6.46 -8.43
N PRO A 649 -2.52 6.00 -7.43
CA PRO A 649 -3.68 6.76 -6.91
C PRO A 649 -3.38 7.76 -5.79
N MET A 650 -2.12 7.90 -5.35
CA MET A 650 -1.78 8.62 -4.11
C MET A 650 -2.23 10.09 -4.14
N VAL A 651 -1.91 10.84 -5.19
CA VAL A 651 -2.30 12.26 -5.29
C VAL A 651 -3.82 12.38 -5.42
N THR A 652 -4.45 11.54 -6.24
CA THR A 652 -5.90 11.56 -6.44
C THR A 652 -6.68 11.32 -5.15
N VAL A 653 -6.30 10.32 -4.34
CA VAL A 653 -7.00 10.06 -3.06
C VAL A 653 -6.80 11.20 -2.07
N GLN A 654 -5.61 11.80 -2.04
CA GLN A 654 -5.34 12.95 -1.19
C GLN A 654 -6.17 14.17 -1.62
N ALA A 655 -6.30 14.42 -2.93
CA ALA A 655 -7.11 15.53 -3.44
C ALA A 655 -8.60 15.33 -3.16
N ILE A 656 -9.14 14.12 -3.34
CA ILE A 656 -10.53 13.82 -2.96
C ILE A 656 -10.73 14.01 -1.45
N ALA A 657 -9.80 13.51 -0.63
CA ALA A 657 -9.86 13.67 0.82
C ALA A 657 -9.77 15.15 1.25
N TYR A 658 -9.00 15.97 0.54
CA TYR A 658 -8.95 17.41 0.75
C TYR A 658 -10.32 18.07 0.49
N CYS A 659 -10.99 17.72 -0.62
CA CYS A 659 -12.35 18.19 -0.90
C CYS A 659 -13.36 17.73 0.16
N THR A 660 -13.27 16.47 0.61
CA THR A 660 -14.09 15.96 1.72
C THR A 660 -13.82 16.74 3.00
N ALA A 661 -12.57 17.07 3.30
CA ALA A 661 -12.21 17.87 4.46
C ALA A 661 -12.85 19.27 4.43
N GLN A 662 -12.89 19.92 3.26
CA GLN A 662 -13.60 21.20 3.10
C GLN A 662 -15.10 21.06 3.39
N SER A 663 -15.73 19.97 2.93
CA SER A 663 -17.14 19.69 3.25
C SER A 663 -17.36 19.48 4.76
N VAL A 664 -16.43 18.80 5.43
CA VAL A 664 -16.47 18.61 6.90
C VAL A 664 -16.30 19.94 7.64
N LEU A 665 -15.39 20.82 7.20
CA LEU A 665 -15.22 22.16 7.77
C LEU A 665 -16.51 22.98 7.70
N GLN A 666 -17.20 22.97 6.56
CA GLN A 666 -18.48 23.63 6.39
C GLN A 666 -19.57 23.07 7.34
N LEU A 667 -19.59 21.75 7.56
CA LEU A 667 -20.51 21.14 8.51
C LEU A 667 -20.18 21.54 9.97
N LEU A 668 -18.91 21.51 10.34
CA LEU A 668 -18.46 21.85 11.70
C LEU A 668 -18.66 23.34 12.02
N SER A 669 -18.48 24.24 11.05
CA SER A 669 -18.73 25.68 11.23
C SER A 669 -20.21 25.97 11.48
N ARG A 670 -21.11 25.36 10.69
CA ARG A 670 -22.57 25.47 10.89
C ARG A 670 -23.01 24.97 12.27
N LYS A 671 -22.42 23.87 12.76
CA LYS A 671 -22.69 23.34 14.10
C LYS A 671 -22.19 24.26 15.22
N ARG A 672 -21.12 25.05 15.01
CA ARG A 672 -20.66 26.05 15.99
C ARG A 672 -21.64 27.23 16.08
N THR A 673 -22.16 27.70 14.94
CA THR A 673 -23.09 28.85 14.92
C THR A 673 -24.47 28.56 15.49
N THR A 674 -24.92 27.30 15.57
CA THR A 674 -26.23 26.93 16.16
C THR A 674 -26.21 26.74 17.68
N HIS A 675 -25.02 26.82 18.31
CA HIS A 675 -24.86 26.66 19.77
C HIS A 675 -24.46 27.97 20.48
N HIS A 676 -24.30 29.05 19.72
CA HIS A 676 -24.32 30.43 20.20
C HIS A 676 -25.68 31.03 19.85
#